data_AF-A0AAU1YSQ5-F1
#
_entry.id   AF-A0AAU1YSQ5-F1
#
_cell.length_a   1.000
_cell.length_b   1.000
_cell.length_c   1.000
_cell.angle_alpha   90.00
_cell.angle_beta   90.00
_cell.angle_gamma   90.00
#
_symmetry.space_group_name_H-M   'P 1'
#
loop_
_entity.id
_entity.type
_entity.pdbx_description
1 polymer ?
#
loop_
_entity_poly.entity_id
_entity_poly.type
_entity_poly.pdbx_seq_one_letter_code
_entity_poly.pdbx_strand_id
1 'polypeptide(L)'
;MNTPTAGPGALAEQILRGVGGPGNIESLTHCATRLRFQLHDGEKVDQAALDALDGVMATVPQSGDRLQIVIGGAVARVYSEIMNLPSMSGGGTPRPQSDADVKAAVRSKGRGRYAWVDNFFEYLSDSFRPLMGVLLGSSLIIAIASVLDALGVVDFRAADKSATWVFVDAMWRSVLYFLPIMVAYNAAKKLKIDPWVGAAVMAAVMTPNFTGMLDPKSGIPGITCTTNGTLGTQECVAHVFGLPMQLNDYGGQVFVPLLMVAVLALVYKGLQRIFPETVHLVFVPFFSMLIMIPITAFLIGPMGVWAGNGLGSGLSWLNGNAPIVFAIMIPLLYPFLVPLGLHWPLNALMLVNINTLGYDFIQGPMGAWNFACFGATAGVLLLSIRHREKEMRQTSVGALAAGLLGGISEPSLYGIHLRFKRIYPRMLVGCLVGGVIVGVLGGVDTKAFAFTSLLTIPVFSPMGTYGIAITASFFVSMALVYFSDFRTPQERVQANAERDAAEAAARGEAVVAADDRELVGVGATAAAATATAGSASASAGSASTAGAPASPAGAPAAAGAGLTLAAPVAGRVVGLDEVGDPVFASRALGEGVGIEPADGHVVAPVDGELVTVVSTGHAFGIRTADGVEVLIHIGIDTVRMNGEGFDVRVKSGQQVSAGDLLVEVDLDAVRAAGHPTVTLMTVTNTADLASVEPHTGQDVAIGAPVVTVRR
;
A
#
# COMPACT_ATOMS: atom_id res chain seq x y z
N MET A 1 8.81 21.62 -45.63
CA MET A 1 9.32 21.28 -44.29
C MET A 1 8.41 20.19 -43.76
N ASN A 2 8.96 19.03 -43.39
CA ASN A 2 8.16 17.89 -42.93
C ASN A 2 8.10 17.91 -41.41
N THR A 3 6.91 18.13 -40.84
CA THR A 3 6.65 17.91 -39.42
C THR A 3 6.75 16.41 -39.12
N PRO A 4 7.40 15.98 -38.02
CA PRO A 4 7.40 14.57 -37.64
C PRO A 4 6.00 14.16 -37.20
N THR A 5 5.44 13.10 -37.79
CA THR A 5 4.22 12.46 -37.30
C THR A 5 4.48 11.88 -35.91
N ALA A 6 3.96 12.51 -34.87
CA ALA A 6 4.19 12.11 -33.49
C ALA A 6 3.45 10.79 -33.16
N GLY A 7 4.10 9.92 -32.39
CA GLY A 7 3.54 8.60 -32.03
C GLY A 7 2.30 8.70 -31.13
N PRO A 8 1.50 7.62 -31.00
CA PRO A 8 0.17 7.64 -30.37
C PRO A 8 0.12 8.18 -28.94
N GLY A 9 1.19 8.07 -28.14
CA GLY A 9 1.25 8.66 -26.79
C GLY A 9 1.40 10.18 -26.75
N ALA A 10 1.88 10.81 -27.82
CA ALA A 10 2.11 12.26 -27.87
C ALA A 10 0.80 13.06 -27.78
N LEU A 11 -0.27 12.56 -28.39
CA LEU A 11 -1.59 13.21 -28.36
C LEU A 11 -2.14 13.31 -26.92
N ALA A 12 -1.96 12.26 -26.11
CA ALA A 12 -2.38 12.26 -24.72
C ALA A 12 -1.63 13.29 -23.87
N GLU A 13 -0.30 13.41 -24.05
CA GLU A 13 0.49 14.45 -23.37
C GLU A 13 0.15 15.86 -23.84
N GLN A 14 -0.07 16.04 -25.14
CA GLN A 14 -0.42 17.34 -25.73
C GLN A 14 -1.80 17.81 -25.25
N ILE A 15 -2.78 16.91 -25.19
CA ILE A 15 -4.09 17.20 -24.57
C ILE A 15 -3.92 17.56 -23.10
N LEU A 16 -3.11 16.81 -22.33
CA LEU A 16 -2.89 17.10 -20.91
C LEU A 16 -2.26 18.47 -20.68
N ARG A 17 -1.32 18.89 -21.54
CA ARG A 17 -0.73 20.25 -21.49
C ARG A 17 -1.76 21.33 -21.87
N GLY A 18 -2.53 21.11 -22.94
CA GLY A 18 -3.52 22.07 -23.43
C GLY A 18 -4.71 22.32 -22.50
N VAL A 19 -5.00 21.40 -21.56
CA VAL A 19 -6.02 21.62 -20.50
C VAL A 19 -5.45 22.21 -19.19
N GLY A 20 -4.20 22.68 -19.18
CA GLY A 20 -3.56 23.29 -18.00
C GLY A 20 -2.87 22.29 -17.07
N GLY A 21 -2.61 21.05 -17.50
CA GLY A 21 -1.90 20.03 -16.73
C GLY A 21 -2.79 19.17 -15.82
N PRO A 22 -2.22 18.14 -15.16
CA PRO A 22 -2.98 17.17 -14.36
C PRO A 22 -3.64 17.82 -13.14
N GLY A 23 -2.99 18.80 -12.50
CA GLY A 23 -3.54 19.53 -11.36
C GLY A 23 -4.73 20.44 -11.69
N ASN A 24 -5.04 20.64 -12.96
CA ASN A 24 -6.24 21.38 -13.37
C ASN A 24 -7.46 20.48 -13.63
N ILE A 25 -7.33 19.16 -13.56
CA ILE A 25 -8.40 18.21 -13.88
C ILE A 25 -9.06 17.72 -12.59
N GLU A 26 -10.28 18.16 -12.33
CA GLU A 26 -11.12 17.64 -11.24
C GLU A 26 -11.64 16.23 -11.58
N SER A 27 -12.12 16.03 -12.81
CA SER A 27 -12.45 14.70 -13.33
C SER A 27 -12.38 14.62 -14.85
N LEU A 28 -12.08 13.42 -15.35
CA LEU A 28 -12.09 13.11 -16.79
C LEU A 28 -12.93 11.85 -17.03
N THR A 29 -13.91 11.98 -17.90
CA THR A 29 -14.75 10.88 -18.40
C THR A 29 -14.79 10.90 -19.93
N HIS A 30 -15.41 9.89 -20.56
CA HIS A 30 -15.54 9.87 -22.00
C HIS A 30 -16.85 9.22 -22.46
N CYS A 31 -17.28 9.56 -23.67
CA CYS A 31 -18.31 8.81 -24.40
C CYS A 31 -17.70 8.13 -25.63
N ALA A 32 -18.52 7.75 -26.62
CA ALA A 32 -18.05 7.08 -27.83
C ALA A 32 -17.17 7.96 -28.74
N THR A 33 -17.36 9.29 -28.74
CA THR A 33 -16.70 10.22 -29.68
C THR A 33 -16.06 11.45 -29.03
N ARG A 34 -16.14 11.60 -27.70
CA ARG A 34 -15.61 12.77 -26.97
C ARG A 34 -15.03 12.41 -25.61
N LEU A 35 -13.93 13.07 -25.26
CA LEU A 35 -13.49 13.26 -23.87
C LEU A 35 -14.33 14.36 -23.21
N ARG A 36 -14.52 14.27 -21.89
CA ARG A 36 -15.25 15.23 -21.07
C ARG A 36 -14.43 15.54 -19.82
N PHE A 37 -13.88 16.74 -19.76
CA PHE A 37 -13.15 17.26 -18.62
C PHE A 37 -14.08 18.12 -17.75
N GLN A 38 -14.03 17.88 -16.46
CA GLN A 38 -14.33 18.86 -15.43
C GLN A 38 -12.99 19.38 -14.94
N LEU A 39 -12.79 20.69 -15.01
CA LEU A 39 -11.57 21.38 -14.65
C LEU A 39 -11.78 22.17 -13.35
N HIS A 40 -10.68 22.49 -12.67
CA HIS A 40 -10.68 23.43 -11.55
C HIS A 40 -10.67 24.89 -12.00
N ASP A 41 -10.14 25.15 -13.20
CA ASP A 41 -10.02 26.48 -13.78
C ASP A 41 -10.07 26.36 -15.32
N GLY A 42 -11.16 26.82 -15.91
CA GLY A 42 -11.35 26.84 -17.36
C GLY A 42 -10.50 27.86 -18.12
N GLU A 43 -9.94 28.88 -17.46
CA GLU A 43 -9.11 29.91 -18.13
C GLU A 43 -7.71 29.38 -18.49
N LYS A 44 -7.25 28.31 -17.83
CA LYS A 44 -5.98 27.62 -18.12
C LYS A 44 -6.02 26.73 -19.38
N VAL A 45 -7.14 26.71 -20.12
CA VAL A 45 -7.30 25.90 -21.34
C VAL A 45 -6.80 26.66 -22.57
N ASP A 46 -5.74 26.15 -23.21
CA ASP A 46 -5.34 26.61 -24.54
C ASP A 46 -6.19 25.93 -25.62
N GLN A 47 -7.37 26.49 -25.85
CA GLN A 47 -8.33 25.95 -26.81
C GLN A 47 -7.75 25.92 -28.24
N ALA A 48 -7.00 26.94 -28.63
CA ALA A 48 -6.43 27.06 -29.97
C ALA A 48 -5.33 26.01 -30.23
N ALA A 49 -4.49 25.73 -29.23
CA ALA A 49 -3.51 24.64 -29.32
C ALA A 49 -4.20 23.27 -29.38
N LEU A 50 -5.27 23.05 -28.60
CA LEU A 50 -6.02 21.79 -28.61
C LEU A 50 -6.73 21.52 -29.95
N ASP A 51 -7.35 22.54 -30.57
CA ASP A 51 -7.97 22.43 -31.89
C ASP A 51 -6.96 22.20 -33.03
N ALA A 52 -5.69 22.53 -32.81
CA ALA A 52 -4.60 22.30 -33.77
C ALA A 52 -3.94 20.91 -33.65
N LEU A 53 -4.35 20.06 -32.70
CA LEU A 53 -3.76 18.73 -32.51
C LEU A 53 -4.29 17.72 -33.53
N ASP A 54 -3.37 16.99 -34.19
CA ASP A 54 -3.73 15.90 -35.09
C ASP A 54 -4.47 14.77 -34.33
N GLY A 55 -5.70 14.48 -34.74
CA GLY A 55 -6.63 13.58 -34.04
C GLY A 55 -7.64 14.27 -33.12
N VAL A 56 -7.57 15.59 -32.90
CA VAL A 56 -8.67 16.39 -32.33
C VAL A 56 -9.52 16.95 -33.48
N MET A 57 -10.83 16.69 -33.45
CA MET A 57 -11.77 17.18 -34.47
C MET A 57 -12.38 18.54 -34.11
N ALA A 58 -12.56 18.79 -32.81
CA ALA A 58 -13.04 20.05 -32.24
C ALA A 58 -12.94 20.00 -30.71
N THR A 59 -12.64 21.14 -30.09
CA THR A 59 -12.90 21.42 -28.69
C THR A 59 -14.18 22.21 -28.54
N VAL A 60 -14.93 21.92 -27.49
CA VAL A 60 -16.23 22.55 -27.21
C VAL A 60 -16.26 22.91 -25.72
N PRO A 61 -15.99 24.19 -25.36
CA PRO A 61 -16.25 24.66 -24.01
C PRO A 61 -17.75 24.54 -23.71
N GLN A 62 -18.06 24.32 -22.44
CA GLN A 62 -19.42 24.21 -21.90
C GLN A 62 -19.56 25.21 -20.74
N SER A 63 -20.77 25.39 -20.22
CA SER A 63 -20.99 26.33 -19.12
C SER A 63 -20.26 25.89 -17.85
N GLY A 64 -19.48 26.81 -17.24
CA GLY A 64 -18.54 26.53 -16.15
C GLY A 64 -17.23 25.93 -16.64
N ASP A 65 -16.44 25.36 -15.74
CA ASP A 65 -15.10 24.80 -16.02
C ASP A 65 -15.15 23.43 -16.72
N ARG A 66 -15.98 23.31 -17.75
CA ARG A 66 -16.23 22.05 -18.47
C ARG A 66 -15.81 22.14 -19.92
N LEU A 67 -14.94 21.23 -20.33
CA LEU A 67 -14.41 21.15 -21.69
C LEU A 67 -14.74 19.78 -22.29
N GLN A 68 -15.25 19.76 -23.52
CA GLN A 68 -15.34 18.52 -24.32
C GLN A 68 -14.31 18.57 -25.44
N ILE A 69 -13.59 17.47 -25.66
CA ILE A 69 -12.67 17.31 -26.79
C ILE A 69 -13.19 16.17 -27.68
N VAL A 70 -13.57 16.49 -28.90
CA VAL A 70 -14.08 15.55 -29.91
C VAL A 70 -12.91 14.89 -30.61
N ILE A 71 -12.80 13.57 -30.53
CA ILE A 71 -11.68 12.77 -31.08
C ILE A 71 -12.20 11.66 -32.03
N GLY A 72 -13.50 11.34 -31.99
CA GLY A 72 -14.07 10.28 -32.82
C GLY A 72 -13.78 8.88 -32.28
N GLY A 73 -13.52 7.90 -33.16
CA GLY A 73 -13.42 6.48 -32.76
C GLY A 73 -12.27 6.15 -31.79
N ALA A 74 -11.22 6.97 -31.75
CA ALA A 74 -10.02 6.72 -30.93
C ALA A 74 -10.16 7.10 -29.44
N VAL A 75 -11.30 7.67 -29.01
CA VAL A 75 -11.49 8.26 -27.67
C VAL A 75 -11.15 7.31 -26.52
N ALA A 76 -11.59 6.05 -26.58
CA ALA A 76 -11.33 5.09 -25.50
C ALA A 76 -9.82 4.78 -25.37
N ARG A 77 -9.07 4.83 -26.48
CA ARG A 77 -7.61 4.71 -26.49
C ARG A 77 -6.97 5.95 -25.86
N VAL A 78 -7.31 7.15 -26.32
CA VAL A 78 -6.72 8.41 -25.83
C VAL A 78 -7.04 8.64 -24.35
N TYR A 79 -8.26 8.36 -23.89
CA TYR A 79 -8.62 8.38 -22.47
C TYR A 79 -7.71 7.45 -21.65
N SER A 80 -7.52 6.22 -22.14
CA SER A 80 -6.65 5.23 -21.48
C SER A 80 -5.19 5.68 -21.50
N GLU A 81 -4.72 6.34 -22.55
CA GLU A 81 -3.36 6.86 -22.63
C GLU A 81 -3.15 8.01 -21.63
N ILE A 82 -4.05 9.00 -21.57
CA ILE A 82 -4.02 10.09 -20.57
C ILE A 82 -3.97 9.52 -19.16
N MET A 83 -4.88 8.61 -18.81
CA MET A 83 -4.98 8.00 -17.47
C MET A 83 -3.75 7.17 -17.06
N ASN A 84 -2.89 6.78 -18.01
CA ASN A 84 -1.65 6.05 -17.74
C ASN A 84 -0.39 6.93 -17.82
N LEU A 85 -0.51 8.25 -18.01
CA LEU A 85 0.63 9.17 -17.96
C LEU A 85 1.19 9.27 -16.53
N PRO A 86 2.53 9.25 -16.31
CA PRO A 86 3.12 9.37 -14.98
C PRO A 86 2.65 10.62 -14.22
N SER A 87 2.48 11.72 -14.94
CA SER A 87 1.96 13.01 -14.43
C SER A 87 0.54 12.94 -13.85
N MET A 88 -0.30 11.99 -14.28
CA MET A 88 -1.63 11.75 -13.69
C MET A 88 -1.59 10.93 -12.40
N SER A 89 -0.43 10.35 -12.04
CA SER A 89 -0.26 9.52 -10.84
C SER A 89 0.51 10.21 -9.70
N GLY A 90 1.15 11.35 -9.96
CA GLY A 90 2.13 11.99 -9.08
C GLY A 90 1.76 13.36 -8.51
N GLY A 91 0.47 13.70 -8.42
CA GLY A 91 0.00 14.99 -7.90
C GLY A 91 -0.04 15.07 -6.36
N GLY A 92 1.11 15.03 -5.68
CA GLY A 92 1.17 15.24 -4.23
C GLY A 92 2.44 14.73 -3.54
N THR A 93 2.78 15.38 -2.43
CA THR A 93 3.91 15.14 -1.51
C THR A 93 4.27 13.66 -1.24
N PRO A 94 5.56 13.35 -0.94
CA PRO A 94 5.98 12.02 -0.49
C PRO A 94 5.25 11.62 0.80
N ARG A 95 4.27 10.74 0.64
CA ARG A 95 3.53 10.14 1.75
C ARG A 95 4.39 9.05 2.39
N PRO A 96 4.31 8.80 3.72
CA PRO A 96 4.84 7.56 4.29
C PRO A 96 4.31 6.36 3.48
N GLN A 97 5.20 5.40 3.17
CA GLN A 97 4.92 4.29 2.23
C GLN A 97 3.55 3.69 2.48
N SER A 98 2.65 3.86 1.52
CA SER A 98 1.30 3.33 1.64
C SER A 98 1.31 1.81 1.47
N ASP A 99 0.25 1.14 1.94
CA ASP A 99 0.03 -0.29 1.70
C ASP A 99 0.15 -0.67 0.21
N ALA A 100 -0.20 0.27 -0.69
CA ALA A 100 -0.06 0.08 -2.14
C ALA A 100 1.42 0.10 -2.59
N ASP A 101 2.24 0.99 -2.03
CA ASP A 101 3.67 1.11 -2.36
C ASP A 101 4.45 -0.10 -1.85
N VAL A 102 4.20 -0.51 -0.60
CA VAL A 102 4.80 -1.73 0.00
C VAL A 102 4.42 -2.96 -0.83
N LYS A 103 3.15 -3.08 -1.23
CA LYS A 103 2.65 -4.16 -2.09
C LYS A 103 3.29 -4.15 -3.48
N ALA A 104 3.46 -2.99 -4.10
CA ALA A 104 4.13 -2.86 -5.39
C ALA A 104 5.62 -3.25 -5.31
N ALA A 105 6.33 -2.80 -4.26
CA ALA A 105 7.74 -3.09 -4.04
C ALA A 105 8.02 -4.57 -3.70
N VAL A 106 7.09 -5.27 -3.05
CA VAL A 106 7.18 -6.72 -2.83
C VAL A 106 6.93 -7.49 -4.14
N ARG A 107 5.95 -7.05 -4.94
CA ARG A 107 5.64 -7.67 -6.24
C ARG A 107 6.75 -7.51 -7.28
N SER A 108 7.43 -6.35 -7.33
CA SER A 108 8.55 -6.14 -8.26
C SER A 108 9.75 -7.04 -7.94
N LYS A 109 10.00 -7.31 -6.64
CA LYS A 109 11.04 -8.24 -6.16
C LYS A 109 10.65 -9.73 -6.27
N GLY A 110 9.36 -10.02 -6.41
CA GLY A 110 8.81 -11.38 -6.50
C GLY A 110 8.68 -11.95 -7.92
N ARG A 111 9.12 -11.22 -8.97
CA ARG A 111 9.10 -11.74 -10.34
C ARG A 111 10.01 -12.96 -10.47
N GLY A 112 9.42 -14.07 -10.90
CA GLY A 112 10.10 -15.35 -11.02
C GLY A 112 11.08 -15.40 -12.20
N ARG A 113 11.83 -16.50 -12.28
CA ARG A 113 12.79 -16.76 -13.37
C ARG A 113 12.14 -16.84 -14.77
N TYR A 114 10.81 -16.90 -14.87
CA TYR A 114 10.07 -17.07 -16.12
C TYR A 114 8.92 -16.06 -16.22
N ALA A 115 9.12 -14.99 -17.00
CA ALA A 115 8.16 -13.89 -17.15
C ALA A 115 6.75 -14.31 -17.60
N TRP A 116 6.59 -15.45 -18.28
CA TRP A 116 5.26 -15.95 -18.68
C TRP A 116 4.43 -16.45 -17.48
N VAL A 117 5.09 -17.01 -16.45
CA VAL A 117 4.45 -17.46 -15.21
C VAL A 117 3.99 -16.24 -14.41
N ASP A 118 4.85 -15.22 -14.30
CA ASP A 118 4.51 -13.94 -13.67
C ASP A 118 3.31 -13.28 -14.34
N ASN A 119 3.31 -13.20 -15.69
CA ASN A 119 2.22 -12.61 -16.45
C ASN A 119 0.89 -13.38 -16.28
N PHE A 120 0.94 -14.72 -16.22
CA PHE A 120 -0.23 -15.55 -15.93
C PHE A 120 -0.81 -15.25 -14.54
N PHE A 121 0.05 -15.18 -13.52
CA PHE A 121 -0.37 -14.88 -12.16
C PHE A 121 -0.80 -13.42 -11.95
N GLU A 122 -0.21 -12.48 -12.68
CA GLU A 122 -0.63 -11.07 -12.70
C GLU A 122 -2.03 -10.93 -13.32
N TYR A 123 -2.27 -11.60 -14.47
CA TYR A 123 -3.58 -11.70 -15.11
C TYR A 123 -4.64 -12.29 -14.16
N LEU A 124 -4.31 -13.41 -13.51
CA LEU A 124 -5.16 -14.07 -12.54
C LEU A 124 -5.48 -13.16 -11.34
N SER A 125 -4.48 -12.54 -10.74
CA SER A 125 -4.66 -11.67 -9.56
C SER A 125 -5.46 -10.40 -9.89
N ASP A 126 -5.24 -9.80 -11.05
CA ASP A 126 -5.96 -8.60 -11.49
C ASP A 126 -7.42 -8.91 -11.89
N SER A 127 -7.72 -10.15 -12.29
CA SER A 127 -9.10 -10.61 -12.54
C SER A 127 -9.93 -10.70 -11.25
N PHE A 128 -9.30 -11.02 -10.12
CA PHE A 128 -9.96 -11.17 -8.81
C PHE A 128 -9.99 -9.91 -7.95
N ARG A 129 -8.94 -9.06 -7.99
CA ARG A 129 -8.82 -7.92 -7.07
C ARG A 129 -10.03 -6.98 -7.04
N PRO A 130 -10.67 -6.60 -8.17
CA PRO A 130 -11.85 -5.72 -8.13
C PRO A 130 -13.08 -6.36 -7.47
N LEU A 131 -13.09 -7.68 -7.26
CA LEU A 131 -14.21 -8.42 -6.69
C LEU A 131 -14.14 -8.56 -5.16
N MET A 132 -13.02 -8.17 -4.53
CA MET A 132 -12.80 -8.40 -3.09
C MET A 132 -13.91 -7.81 -2.20
N GLY A 133 -14.36 -6.59 -2.47
CA GLY A 133 -15.41 -5.93 -1.67
C GLY A 133 -16.78 -6.62 -1.79
N VAL A 134 -17.16 -7.08 -2.99
CA VAL A 134 -18.43 -7.78 -3.20
C VAL A 134 -18.37 -9.22 -2.68
N LEU A 135 -17.23 -9.90 -2.84
CA LEU A 135 -16.99 -11.23 -2.25
C LEU A 135 -17.10 -11.16 -0.73
N LEU A 136 -16.43 -10.21 -0.08
CA LEU A 136 -16.55 -9.95 1.36
C LEU A 136 -18.01 -9.73 1.77
N GLY A 137 -18.71 -8.78 1.12
CA GLY A 137 -20.10 -8.45 1.44
C GLY A 137 -21.04 -9.66 1.34
N SER A 138 -20.91 -10.44 0.26
CA SER A 138 -21.67 -11.69 0.10
C SER A 138 -21.34 -12.74 1.17
N SER A 139 -20.06 -12.85 1.55
CA SER A 139 -19.60 -13.83 2.54
C SER A 139 -20.08 -13.52 3.96
N LEU A 140 -20.24 -12.24 4.31
CA LEU A 140 -20.76 -11.83 5.61
C LEU A 140 -22.25 -12.21 5.76
N ILE A 141 -23.02 -12.19 4.68
CA ILE A 141 -24.43 -12.61 4.68
C ILE A 141 -24.54 -14.12 5.00
N ILE A 142 -23.78 -14.97 4.30
CA ILE A 142 -23.76 -16.42 4.59
C ILE A 142 -23.11 -16.73 5.96
N ALA A 143 -22.14 -15.92 6.42
CA ALA A 143 -21.57 -16.06 7.76
C ALA A 143 -22.62 -15.83 8.86
N ILE A 144 -23.39 -14.72 8.78
CA ILE A 144 -24.48 -14.44 9.73
C ILE A 144 -25.53 -15.56 9.70
N ALA A 145 -25.93 -16.01 8.51
CA ALA A 145 -26.86 -17.14 8.37
C ALA A 145 -26.31 -18.44 9.02
N SER A 146 -25.02 -18.72 8.85
CA SER A 146 -24.35 -19.89 9.44
C SER A 146 -24.15 -19.77 10.97
N VAL A 147 -24.08 -18.56 11.52
CA VAL A 147 -24.10 -18.36 12.98
C VAL A 147 -25.49 -18.65 13.55
N LEU A 148 -26.56 -18.23 12.86
CA LEU A 148 -27.94 -18.53 13.27
C LEU A 148 -28.23 -20.05 13.18
N ASP A 149 -27.66 -20.74 12.19
CA ASP A 149 -27.63 -22.20 12.05
C ASP A 149 -26.99 -22.87 13.26
N ALA A 150 -25.76 -22.46 13.60
CA ALA A 150 -25.02 -23.03 14.71
C ALA A 150 -25.62 -22.73 16.11
N LEU A 151 -26.38 -21.65 16.23
CA LEU A 151 -27.15 -21.32 17.44
C LEU A 151 -28.50 -22.05 17.52
N GLY A 152 -28.86 -22.85 16.51
CA GLY A 152 -30.13 -23.58 16.44
C GLY A 152 -31.36 -22.68 16.26
N VAL A 153 -31.16 -21.43 15.78
CA VAL A 153 -32.26 -20.46 15.60
C VAL A 153 -33.06 -20.78 14.34
N VAL A 154 -32.38 -21.24 13.29
CA VAL A 154 -32.97 -21.73 12.03
C VAL A 154 -32.02 -22.78 11.44
N ASP A 155 -32.54 -23.90 10.94
CA ASP A 155 -31.77 -24.77 10.04
C ASP A 155 -31.60 -24.06 8.68
N PHE A 156 -30.48 -23.35 8.52
CA PHE A 156 -30.13 -22.63 7.30
C PHE A 156 -29.73 -23.60 6.18
N ARG A 157 -29.45 -24.86 6.51
CA ARG A 157 -28.95 -25.89 5.58
C ARG A 157 -30.02 -26.91 5.17
N ALA A 158 -31.23 -26.81 5.71
CA ALA A 158 -32.40 -27.58 5.34
C ALA A 158 -32.63 -27.63 3.83
N ALA A 159 -33.16 -28.75 3.35
CA ALA A 159 -33.55 -28.91 1.94
C ALA A 159 -34.85 -28.14 1.62
N ASP A 160 -35.74 -28.02 2.61
CA ASP A 160 -37.06 -27.39 2.56
C ASP A 160 -37.05 -25.99 3.19
N LYS A 161 -36.18 -25.11 2.68
CA LYS A 161 -36.07 -23.72 3.16
C LYS A 161 -37.34 -22.92 2.92
N SER A 162 -37.75 -22.11 3.90
CA SER A 162 -38.81 -21.12 3.69
C SER A 162 -38.38 -20.02 2.71
N ALA A 163 -39.35 -19.34 2.09
CA ALA A 163 -39.08 -18.31 1.08
C ALA A 163 -38.12 -17.20 1.57
N THR A 164 -38.16 -16.85 2.86
CA THR A 164 -37.22 -15.92 3.49
C THR A 164 -35.77 -16.40 3.37
N TRP A 165 -35.51 -17.69 3.63
CA TRP A 165 -34.17 -18.26 3.58
C TRP A 165 -33.70 -18.58 2.16
N VAL A 166 -34.61 -18.86 1.23
CA VAL A 166 -34.32 -18.87 -0.21
C VAL A 166 -33.91 -17.47 -0.71
N PHE A 167 -34.54 -16.41 -0.20
CA PHE A 167 -34.15 -15.03 -0.53
C PHE A 167 -32.78 -14.67 0.07
N VAL A 168 -32.50 -15.03 1.32
CA VAL A 168 -31.15 -14.88 1.92
C VAL A 168 -30.11 -15.67 1.13
N ASP A 169 -30.44 -16.86 0.63
CA ASP A 169 -29.58 -17.61 -0.27
C ASP A 169 -29.28 -16.85 -1.57
N ALA A 170 -30.29 -16.25 -2.20
CA ALA A 170 -30.08 -15.43 -3.39
C ALA A 170 -29.18 -14.20 -3.11
N MET A 171 -29.28 -13.58 -1.92
CA MET A 171 -28.44 -12.45 -1.53
C MET A 171 -26.95 -12.80 -1.54
N TRP A 172 -26.52 -13.88 -0.89
CA TRP A 172 -25.10 -14.27 -0.89
C TRP A 172 -24.66 -14.94 -2.20
N ARG A 173 -25.55 -15.70 -2.86
CA ARG A 173 -25.27 -16.29 -4.18
C ARG A 173 -25.08 -15.26 -5.28
N SER A 174 -25.61 -14.04 -5.14
CA SER A 174 -25.49 -12.96 -6.14
C SER A 174 -24.05 -12.70 -6.62
N VAL A 175 -23.05 -12.93 -5.77
CA VAL A 175 -21.63 -12.78 -6.13
C VAL A 175 -20.98 -14.13 -6.42
N LEU A 176 -21.16 -15.14 -5.55
CA LEU A 176 -20.49 -16.43 -5.72
C LEU A 176 -21.00 -17.23 -6.92
N TYR A 177 -22.29 -17.19 -7.24
CA TYR A 177 -22.83 -17.87 -8.42
C TYR A 177 -22.37 -17.18 -9.71
N PHE A 178 -22.53 -15.86 -9.80
CA PHE A 178 -22.16 -15.06 -10.98
C PHE A 178 -20.68 -14.67 -11.04
N LEU A 179 -19.85 -15.20 -10.15
CA LEU A 179 -18.39 -15.04 -10.15
C LEU A 179 -17.74 -15.24 -11.53
N PRO A 180 -18.14 -16.21 -12.39
CA PRO A 180 -17.51 -16.38 -13.69
C PRO A 180 -17.69 -15.17 -14.61
N ILE A 181 -18.86 -14.54 -14.59
CA ILE A 181 -19.18 -13.34 -15.37
C ILE A 181 -18.34 -12.15 -14.89
N MET A 182 -18.24 -11.98 -13.57
CA MET A 182 -17.47 -10.91 -12.94
C MET A 182 -15.96 -11.08 -13.18
N VAL A 183 -15.44 -12.31 -13.10
CA VAL A 183 -14.05 -12.65 -13.42
C VAL A 183 -13.77 -12.41 -14.90
N ALA A 184 -14.65 -12.84 -15.80
CA ALA A 184 -14.49 -12.62 -17.24
C ALA A 184 -14.45 -11.14 -17.61
N TYR A 185 -15.27 -10.30 -16.98
CA TYR A 185 -15.24 -8.84 -17.13
C TYR A 185 -13.86 -8.25 -16.77
N ASN A 186 -13.34 -8.56 -15.57
CA ASN A 186 -12.06 -8.03 -15.10
C ASN A 186 -10.87 -8.59 -15.89
N ALA A 187 -10.91 -9.87 -16.25
CA ALA A 187 -9.92 -10.52 -17.10
C ALA A 187 -9.83 -9.84 -18.47
N ALA A 188 -10.99 -9.53 -19.08
CA ALA A 188 -11.07 -8.88 -20.39
C ALA A 188 -10.51 -7.44 -20.30
N LYS A 189 -10.86 -6.71 -19.22
CA LYS A 189 -10.27 -5.41 -18.91
C LYS A 189 -8.74 -5.48 -18.77
N LYS A 190 -8.20 -6.48 -18.06
CA LYS A 190 -6.74 -6.70 -17.89
C LYS A 190 -6.04 -6.97 -19.23
N LEU A 191 -6.67 -7.73 -20.13
CA LEU A 191 -6.12 -8.00 -21.47
C LEU A 191 -6.35 -6.86 -22.48
N LYS A 192 -6.93 -5.72 -22.06
CA LYS A 192 -7.23 -4.55 -22.90
C LYS A 192 -8.15 -4.88 -24.09
N ILE A 193 -9.23 -5.60 -23.81
CA ILE A 193 -10.37 -5.84 -24.72
C ILE A 193 -11.68 -5.41 -24.04
N ASP A 194 -12.80 -5.38 -24.76
CA ASP A 194 -14.09 -4.98 -24.18
C ASP A 194 -14.52 -5.92 -23.03
N PRO A 195 -14.64 -5.41 -21.79
CA PRO A 195 -15.06 -6.21 -20.64
C PRO A 195 -16.45 -6.84 -20.77
N TRP A 196 -17.38 -6.16 -21.43
CA TRP A 196 -18.77 -6.64 -21.57
C TRP A 196 -18.88 -7.79 -22.56
N VAL A 197 -18.00 -7.88 -23.55
CA VAL A 197 -17.94 -9.05 -24.45
C VAL A 197 -17.50 -10.29 -23.69
N GLY A 198 -16.49 -10.20 -22.82
CA GLY A 198 -16.08 -11.30 -21.93
C GLY A 198 -17.20 -11.72 -20.98
N ALA A 199 -17.87 -10.74 -20.35
CA ALA A 199 -19.01 -11.00 -19.48
C ALA A 199 -20.18 -11.68 -20.22
N ALA A 200 -20.52 -11.22 -21.44
CA ALA A 200 -21.61 -11.76 -22.24
C ALA A 200 -21.38 -13.21 -22.68
N VAL A 201 -20.13 -13.58 -23.03
CA VAL A 201 -19.79 -14.96 -23.40
C VAL A 201 -20.01 -15.91 -22.21
N MET A 202 -19.64 -15.54 -20.99
CA MET A 202 -19.95 -16.34 -19.79
C MET A 202 -21.44 -16.31 -19.46
N ALA A 203 -22.10 -15.16 -19.58
CA ALA A 203 -23.53 -15.05 -19.30
C ALA A 203 -24.37 -15.97 -20.20
N ALA A 204 -23.99 -16.16 -21.46
CA ALA A 204 -24.67 -17.05 -22.41
C ALA A 204 -24.78 -18.49 -21.89
N VAL A 205 -23.68 -19.06 -21.38
CA VAL A 205 -23.63 -20.41 -20.79
C VAL A 205 -24.15 -20.48 -19.35
N MET A 206 -24.68 -19.38 -18.82
CA MET A 206 -25.31 -19.29 -17.49
C MET A 206 -26.76 -18.80 -17.55
N THR A 207 -27.33 -18.65 -18.75
CA THR A 207 -28.75 -18.27 -18.92
C THR A 207 -29.67 -19.39 -18.44
N PRO A 208 -30.92 -19.10 -18.02
CA PRO A 208 -31.93 -20.11 -17.73
C PRO A 208 -32.18 -21.09 -18.89
N ASN A 209 -31.99 -20.66 -20.14
CA ASN A 209 -32.07 -21.52 -21.32
C ASN A 209 -30.92 -22.54 -21.38
N PHE A 210 -29.71 -22.18 -20.92
CA PHE A 210 -28.59 -23.10 -20.84
C PHE A 210 -28.71 -23.99 -19.59
N THR A 211 -28.95 -23.42 -18.42
CA THR A 211 -29.00 -24.18 -17.17
C THR A 211 -30.23 -25.07 -17.06
N GLY A 212 -31.34 -24.73 -17.73
CA GLY A 212 -32.50 -25.62 -17.88
C GLY A 212 -32.19 -26.92 -18.62
N MET A 213 -31.14 -26.97 -19.45
CA MET A 213 -30.69 -28.22 -20.08
C MET A 213 -29.98 -29.18 -19.11
N LEU A 214 -29.50 -28.69 -17.95
CA LEU A 214 -28.84 -29.53 -16.94
C LEU A 214 -29.83 -30.43 -16.19
N ASP A 215 -31.13 -30.14 -16.22
CA ASP A 215 -32.16 -30.97 -15.57
C ASP A 215 -32.42 -32.25 -16.41
N PRO A 216 -32.18 -33.46 -15.86
CA PRO A 216 -32.53 -34.72 -16.51
C PRO A 216 -34.03 -34.87 -16.82
N LYS A 217 -34.89 -34.06 -16.19
CA LYS A 217 -36.35 -34.01 -16.40
C LYS A 217 -36.80 -32.84 -17.28
N SER A 218 -35.88 -32.06 -17.84
CA SER A 218 -36.16 -30.90 -18.70
C SER A 218 -37.08 -31.21 -19.90
N GLY A 219 -37.12 -32.46 -20.35
CA GLY A 219 -37.94 -32.89 -21.50
C GLY A 219 -37.45 -32.36 -22.84
N ILE A 220 -36.27 -31.73 -22.87
CA ILE A 220 -35.68 -31.14 -24.08
C ILE A 220 -35.14 -32.27 -24.99
N PRO A 221 -35.61 -32.38 -26.25
CA PRO A 221 -35.13 -33.41 -27.17
C PRO A 221 -33.63 -33.27 -27.46
N GLY A 222 -32.93 -34.41 -27.57
CA GLY A 222 -31.50 -34.44 -27.88
C GLY A 222 -30.57 -34.31 -26.67
N ILE A 223 -31.09 -34.31 -25.44
CA ILE A 223 -30.30 -34.44 -24.22
C ILE A 223 -30.25 -35.89 -23.76
N THR A 224 -29.05 -36.39 -23.46
CA THR A 224 -28.82 -37.70 -22.85
C THR A 224 -28.02 -37.53 -21.57
N CYS A 225 -28.59 -37.95 -20.43
CA CYS A 225 -27.91 -37.93 -19.13
C CYS A 225 -27.51 -39.35 -18.71
N THR A 226 -26.24 -39.53 -18.34
CA THR A 226 -25.67 -40.79 -17.85
C THR A 226 -25.14 -40.61 -16.44
N THR A 227 -25.53 -41.49 -15.52
CA THR A 227 -24.95 -41.53 -14.16
C THR A 227 -23.65 -42.31 -14.19
N ASN A 228 -22.54 -41.68 -13.76
CA ASN A 228 -21.26 -42.35 -13.59
C ASN A 228 -21.30 -43.25 -12.35
N GLY A 229 -21.28 -44.58 -12.54
CA GLY A 229 -21.40 -45.56 -11.46
C GLY A 229 -20.25 -45.57 -10.45
N THR A 230 -19.12 -44.90 -10.73
CA THR A 230 -17.95 -44.83 -9.85
C THR A 230 -17.93 -43.55 -9.01
N LEU A 231 -18.49 -42.45 -9.53
CA LEU A 231 -18.51 -41.14 -8.88
C LEU A 231 -19.89 -40.75 -8.32
N GLY A 232 -20.96 -41.45 -8.72
CA GLY A 232 -22.35 -41.10 -8.37
C GLY A 232 -22.88 -39.83 -9.05
N THR A 233 -22.06 -39.17 -9.87
CA THR A 233 -22.41 -37.93 -10.58
C THR A 233 -23.26 -38.22 -11.82
N GLN A 234 -24.23 -37.34 -12.09
CA GLN A 234 -24.93 -37.32 -13.38
C GLN A 234 -24.22 -36.36 -14.33
N GLU A 235 -23.91 -36.84 -15.53
CA GLU A 235 -23.34 -36.05 -16.62
C GLU A 235 -24.35 -36.02 -17.76
N CYS A 236 -24.72 -34.83 -18.22
CA CYS A 236 -25.66 -34.63 -19.32
C CYS A 236 -24.93 -34.10 -20.56
N VAL A 237 -25.31 -34.64 -21.73
CA VAL A 237 -24.79 -34.23 -23.04
C VAL A 237 -25.97 -33.79 -23.89
N ALA A 238 -25.90 -32.61 -24.49
CA ALA A 238 -26.86 -32.12 -25.48
C ALA A 238 -26.29 -32.27 -26.90
N HIS A 239 -27.05 -32.82 -27.82
CA HIS A 239 -26.69 -32.89 -29.23
C HIS A 239 -27.09 -31.61 -29.97
N VAL A 240 -26.19 -30.64 -30.01
CA VAL A 240 -26.41 -29.33 -30.64
C VAL A 240 -25.80 -29.32 -32.03
N PHE A 241 -26.62 -29.08 -33.06
CA PHE A 241 -26.26 -29.23 -34.49
C PHE A 241 -25.67 -30.61 -34.85
N GLY A 242 -26.07 -31.66 -34.13
CA GLY A 242 -25.56 -33.02 -34.28
C GLY A 242 -24.23 -33.30 -33.57
N LEU A 243 -23.59 -32.27 -33.00
CA LEU A 243 -22.35 -32.41 -32.21
C LEU A 243 -22.69 -32.61 -30.72
N PRO A 244 -22.01 -33.53 -30.00
CA PRO A 244 -22.19 -33.67 -28.57
C PRO A 244 -21.55 -32.49 -27.81
N MET A 245 -22.35 -31.82 -26.98
CA MET A 245 -21.94 -30.74 -26.09
C MET A 245 -22.14 -31.19 -24.64
N GLN A 246 -21.05 -31.33 -23.87
CA GLN A 246 -21.16 -31.65 -22.45
C GLN A 246 -21.74 -30.44 -21.70
N LEU A 247 -22.83 -30.69 -20.96
CA LEU A 247 -23.45 -29.70 -20.09
C LEU A 247 -22.77 -29.75 -18.72
N ASN A 248 -22.33 -28.59 -18.24
CA ASN A 248 -21.75 -28.42 -16.91
C ASN A 248 -22.43 -27.22 -16.24
N ASP A 249 -22.53 -27.25 -14.90
CA ASP A 249 -22.82 -26.01 -14.16
C ASP A 249 -21.57 -25.14 -14.09
N TYR A 250 -21.70 -23.91 -14.56
CA TYR A 250 -20.64 -22.90 -14.52
C TYR A 250 -20.74 -21.98 -13.29
N GLY A 251 -21.77 -22.11 -12.45
CA GLY A 251 -21.92 -21.37 -11.20
C GLY A 251 -20.67 -21.43 -10.31
N GLY A 252 -20.08 -20.27 -10.02
CA GLY A 252 -18.85 -20.17 -9.23
C GLY A 252 -17.56 -20.68 -9.90
N GLN A 253 -17.60 -21.14 -11.15
CA GLN A 253 -16.41 -21.64 -11.85
C GLN A 253 -15.42 -20.53 -12.21
N VAL A 254 -14.13 -20.78 -11.95
CA VAL A 254 -13.06 -19.79 -12.14
C VAL A 254 -12.13 -20.10 -13.31
N PHE A 255 -11.83 -21.38 -13.57
CA PHE A 255 -10.92 -21.74 -14.65
C PHE A 255 -11.51 -21.43 -16.04
N VAL A 256 -12.80 -21.73 -16.24
CA VAL A 256 -13.52 -21.48 -17.49
C VAL A 256 -13.45 -20.02 -17.96
N PRO A 257 -13.85 -18.99 -17.17
CA PRO A 257 -13.79 -17.60 -17.62
C PRO A 257 -12.36 -17.12 -17.90
N LEU A 258 -11.36 -17.56 -17.13
CA LEU A 258 -9.96 -17.16 -17.32
C LEU A 258 -9.37 -17.73 -18.61
N LEU A 259 -9.64 -19.00 -18.92
CA LEU A 259 -9.23 -19.64 -20.17
C LEU A 259 -9.99 -19.05 -21.36
N MET A 260 -11.31 -18.86 -21.21
CA MET A 260 -12.16 -18.27 -22.23
C MET A 260 -11.67 -16.87 -22.62
N VAL A 261 -11.40 -16.01 -21.64
CA VAL A 261 -10.96 -14.64 -21.91
C VAL A 261 -9.56 -14.58 -22.51
N ALA A 262 -8.66 -15.50 -22.15
CA ALA A 262 -7.35 -15.59 -22.80
C ALA A 262 -7.48 -15.90 -24.31
N VAL A 263 -8.40 -16.80 -24.70
CA VAL A 263 -8.69 -17.10 -26.11
C VAL A 263 -9.46 -15.96 -26.80
N LEU A 264 -10.47 -15.39 -26.13
CA LEU A 264 -11.23 -14.23 -26.60
C LEU A 264 -10.30 -13.05 -26.90
N ALA A 265 -9.26 -12.81 -26.10
CA ALA A 265 -8.32 -11.72 -26.35
C ALA A 265 -7.51 -11.91 -27.65
N LEU A 266 -7.25 -13.15 -28.07
CA LEU A 266 -6.64 -13.46 -29.36
C LEU A 266 -7.65 -13.22 -30.49
N VAL A 267 -8.89 -13.72 -30.34
CA VAL A 267 -9.98 -13.55 -31.33
C VAL A 267 -10.33 -12.07 -31.51
N TYR A 268 -10.61 -11.35 -30.43
CA TYR A 268 -10.99 -9.93 -30.42
C TYR A 268 -9.92 -9.06 -31.10
N LYS A 269 -8.64 -9.22 -30.73
CA LYS A 269 -7.53 -8.48 -31.36
C LYS A 269 -7.23 -8.97 -32.78
N GLY A 270 -7.63 -10.18 -33.14
CA GLY A 270 -7.65 -10.66 -34.53
C GLY A 270 -8.70 -9.90 -35.35
N LEU A 271 -9.94 -9.86 -34.87
CA LEU A 271 -11.05 -9.16 -35.52
C LEU A 271 -10.81 -7.65 -35.65
N GLN A 272 -10.17 -7.01 -34.66
CA GLN A 272 -9.75 -5.60 -34.76
C GLN A 272 -8.73 -5.33 -35.88
N ARG A 273 -7.93 -6.32 -36.31
CA ARG A 273 -7.03 -6.20 -37.46
C ARG A 273 -7.70 -6.49 -38.79
N ILE A 274 -8.85 -7.19 -38.77
CA ILE A 274 -9.61 -7.57 -39.97
C ILE A 274 -10.59 -6.46 -40.35
N PHE A 275 -11.29 -5.87 -39.37
CA PHE A 275 -12.26 -4.81 -39.60
C PHE A 275 -11.62 -3.40 -39.54
N PRO A 276 -12.09 -2.43 -40.36
CA PRO A 276 -11.73 -1.02 -40.19
C PRO A 276 -12.23 -0.45 -38.85
N GLU A 277 -11.47 0.47 -38.25
CA GLU A 277 -11.80 1.07 -36.93
C GLU A 277 -13.20 1.68 -36.87
N THR A 278 -13.67 2.26 -37.97
CA THR A 278 -15.01 2.89 -38.10
C THR A 278 -16.17 1.93 -37.82
N VAL A 279 -15.97 0.61 -37.94
CA VAL A 279 -17.00 -0.41 -37.72
C VAL A 279 -16.67 -1.38 -36.58
N HIS A 280 -15.58 -1.15 -35.83
CA HIS A 280 -15.17 -1.99 -34.69
C HIS A 280 -16.28 -2.13 -33.66
N LEU A 281 -16.98 -1.03 -33.33
CA LEU A 281 -18.05 -0.98 -32.33
C LEU A 281 -19.18 -1.99 -32.57
N VAL A 282 -19.41 -2.37 -33.83
CA VAL A 282 -20.47 -3.30 -34.23
C VAL A 282 -19.91 -4.70 -34.46
N PHE A 283 -18.96 -4.85 -35.39
CA PHE A 283 -18.56 -6.17 -35.87
C PHE A 283 -17.60 -6.90 -34.93
N VAL A 284 -16.71 -6.19 -34.20
CA VAL A 284 -15.75 -6.87 -33.32
C VAL A 284 -16.48 -7.55 -32.14
N PRO A 285 -17.40 -6.91 -31.39
CA PRO A 285 -18.23 -7.59 -30.39
C PRO A 285 -19.10 -8.70 -30.99
N PHE A 286 -19.78 -8.44 -32.12
CA PHE A 286 -20.68 -9.41 -32.76
C PHE A 286 -19.97 -10.71 -33.12
N PHE A 287 -18.88 -10.65 -33.89
CA PHE A 287 -18.13 -11.84 -34.28
C PHE A 287 -17.39 -12.47 -33.10
N SER A 288 -16.94 -11.68 -32.12
CA SER A 288 -16.36 -12.23 -30.89
C SER A 288 -17.36 -13.11 -30.14
N MET A 289 -18.60 -12.67 -29.94
CA MET A 289 -19.63 -13.48 -29.27
C MET A 289 -20.05 -14.68 -30.12
N LEU A 290 -20.28 -14.49 -31.43
CA LEU A 290 -20.67 -15.56 -32.35
C LEU A 290 -19.65 -16.72 -32.39
N ILE A 291 -18.36 -16.40 -32.27
CA ILE A 291 -17.27 -17.38 -32.26
C ILE A 291 -17.05 -17.95 -30.85
N MET A 292 -16.98 -17.09 -29.83
CA MET A 292 -16.56 -17.52 -28.49
C MET A 292 -17.66 -18.21 -27.69
N ILE A 293 -18.95 -17.96 -27.92
CA ILE A 293 -20.02 -18.68 -27.20
C ILE A 293 -19.99 -20.18 -27.54
N PRO A 294 -20.00 -20.62 -28.81
CA PRO A 294 -19.84 -22.04 -29.16
C PRO A 294 -18.51 -22.64 -28.68
N ILE A 295 -17.39 -21.94 -28.88
CA ILE A 295 -16.07 -22.42 -28.41
C ILE A 295 -16.06 -22.62 -26.88
N THR A 296 -16.72 -21.73 -26.14
CA THR A 296 -16.83 -21.85 -24.68
C THR A 296 -17.71 -23.03 -24.28
N ALA A 297 -18.87 -23.19 -24.91
CA ALA A 297 -19.81 -24.25 -24.54
C ALA A 297 -19.29 -25.67 -24.91
N PHE A 298 -18.67 -25.83 -26.08
CA PHE A 298 -18.19 -27.13 -26.56
C PHE A 298 -16.80 -27.53 -26.10
N LEU A 299 -15.87 -26.57 -25.91
CA LEU A 299 -14.45 -26.86 -25.68
C LEU A 299 -13.95 -26.30 -24.34
N ILE A 300 -13.96 -24.98 -24.16
CA ILE A 300 -13.28 -24.34 -23.02
C ILE A 300 -14.00 -24.64 -21.70
N GLY A 301 -15.34 -24.73 -21.72
CA GLY A 301 -16.17 -25.08 -20.57
C GLY A 301 -15.83 -26.46 -20.01
N PRO A 302 -16.01 -27.56 -20.78
CA PRO A 302 -15.61 -28.89 -20.36
C PRO A 302 -14.13 -28.98 -19.96
N MET A 303 -13.21 -28.40 -20.76
CA MET A 303 -11.78 -28.40 -20.43
C MET A 303 -11.47 -27.69 -19.10
N GLY A 304 -12.11 -26.55 -18.82
CA GLY A 304 -11.91 -25.79 -17.58
C GLY A 304 -12.48 -26.50 -16.35
N VAL A 305 -13.62 -27.20 -16.50
CA VAL A 305 -14.19 -28.05 -15.45
C VAL A 305 -13.31 -29.26 -15.20
N TRP A 306 -12.84 -29.97 -16.25
CA TRP A 306 -11.91 -31.09 -16.09
C TRP A 306 -10.58 -30.67 -15.46
N ALA A 307 -10.05 -29.49 -15.80
CA ALA A 307 -8.85 -28.93 -15.17
C ALA A 307 -9.07 -28.65 -13.67
N GLY A 308 -10.22 -28.08 -13.29
CA GLY A 308 -10.60 -27.86 -11.90
C GLY A 308 -10.75 -29.17 -11.13
N ASN A 309 -11.52 -30.12 -11.67
CA ASN A 309 -11.76 -31.44 -11.06
C ASN A 309 -10.46 -32.24 -10.93
N GLY A 310 -9.59 -32.20 -11.95
CA GLY A 310 -8.28 -32.85 -11.94
C GLY A 310 -7.38 -32.29 -10.84
N LEU A 311 -7.28 -30.97 -10.71
CA LEU A 311 -6.51 -30.32 -9.65
C LEU A 311 -7.08 -30.63 -8.25
N GLY A 312 -8.40 -30.60 -8.10
CA GLY A 312 -9.10 -30.99 -6.86
C GLY A 312 -8.83 -32.45 -6.48
N SER A 313 -8.87 -33.37 -7.44
CA SER A 313 -8.58 -34.79 -7.21
C SER A 313 -7.12 -35.03 -6.79
N GLY A 314 -6.15 -34.32 -7.38
CA GLY A 314 -4.74 -34.40 -7.01
C GLY A 314 -4.45 -33.88 -5.60
N LEU A 315 -5.11 -32.79 -5.20
CA LEU A 315 -5.00 -32.24 -3.85
C LEU A 315 -5.79 -33.07 -2.82
N SER A 316 -6.91 -33.67 -3.21
CA SER A 316 -7.65 -34.64 -2.39
C SER A 316 -6.83 -35.91 -2.16
N TRP A 317 -6.12 -36.41 -3.18
CA TRP A 317 -5.14 -37.49 -3.04
C TRP A 317 -4.02 -37.13 -2.06
N LEU A 318 -3.46 -35.91 -2.16
CA LEU A 318 -2.44 -35.44 -1.23
C LEU A 318 -2.96 -35.35 0.21
N ASN A 319 -4.19 -34.84 0.40
CA ASN A 319 -4.84 -34.79 1.71
C ASN A 319 -5.11 -36.19 2.27
N GLY A 320 -5.52 -37.16 1.44
CA GLY A 320 -5.76 -38.54 1.85
C GLY A 320 -4.49 -39.35 2.19
N ASN A 321 -3.37 -39.08 1.51
CA ASN A 321 -2.12 -39.83 1.68
C ASN A 321 -1.12 -39.15 2.64
N ALA A 322 -1.17 -37.83 2.77
CA ALA A 322 -0.27 -37.06 3.63
C ALA A 322 -0.98 -35.88 4.35
N PRO A 323 -2.08 -36.14 5.09
CA PRO A 323 -2.93 -35.09 5.69
C PRO A 323 -2.16 -34.14 6.61
N ILE A 324 -1.22 -34.66 7.42
CA ILE A 324 -0.41 -33.86 8.33
C ILE A 324 0.53 -32.91 7.56
N VAL A 325 1.18 -33.42 6.50
CA VAL A 325 2.06 -32.61 5.65
C VAL A 325 1.27 -31.52 4.95
N PHE A 326 0.09 -31.87 4.44
CA PHE A 326 -0.84 -30.94 3.81
C PHE A 326 -1.29 -29.83 4.77
N ALA A 327 -1.78 -30.20 5.95
CA ALA A 327 -2.26 -29.27 6.98
C ALA A 327 -1.18 -28.31 7.50
N ILE A 328 0.11 -28.72 7.48
CA ILE A 328 1.25 -27.86 7.83
C ILE A 328 1.69 -26.98 6.66
N MET A 329 1.76 -27.52 5.45
CA MET A 329 2.23 -26.83 4.25
C MET A 329 1.34 -25.63 3.88
N ILE A 330 0.02 -25.80 3.92
CA ILE A 330 -0.93 -24.75 3.51
C ILE A 330 -0.74 -23.44 4.30
N PRO A 331 -0.85 -23.42 5.65
CA PRO A 331 -0.68 -22.18 6.41
C PRO A 331 0.75 -21.62 6.38
N LEU A 332 1.77 -22.42 6.08
CA LEU A 332 3.14 -21.92 5.87
C LEU A 332 3.37 -21.32 4.49
N LEU A 333 2.62 -21.74 3.47
CA LEU A 333 2.74 -21.25 2.10
C LEU A 333 1.90 -19.99 1.85
N TYR A 334 0.66 -19.96 2.36
CA TYR A 334 -0.27 -18.84 2.26
C TYR A 334 0.34 -17.45 2.55
N PRO A 335 1.18 -17.23 3.60
CA PRO A 335 1.85 -15.96 3.84
C PRO A 335 2.48 -15.34 2.59
N PHE A 336 3.17 -16.17 1.79
CA PHE A 336 3.91 -15.74 0.61
C PHE A 336 3.00 -15.58 -0.62
N LEU A 337 1.88 -16.31 -0.66
CA LEU A 337 0.89 -16.24 -1.75
C LEU A 337 0.00 -14.99 -1.64
N VAL A 338 -0.22 -14.44 -0.44
CA VAL A 338 -1.09 -13.26 -0.26
C VAL A 338 -0.53 -11.97 -0.89
N PRO A 339 0.74 -11.55 -0.65
CA PRO A 339 1.33 -10.35 -1.25
C PRO A 339 1.40 -10.41 -2.78
N LEU A 340 1.70 -11.60 -3.29
CA LEU A 340 1.79 -11.86 -4.72
C LEU A 340 0.39 -11.99 -5.37
N GLY A 341 -0.65 -12.29 -4.60
CA GLY A 341 -2.01 -12.54 -5.10
C GLY A 341 -2.21 -13.96 -5.66
N LEU A 342 -1.27 -14.86 -5.37
CA LEU A 342 -1.23 -16.27 -5.80
C LEU A 342 -2.17 -17.18 -5.01
N HIS A 343 -2.80 -16.68 -3.95
CA HIS A 343 -3.78 -17.42 -3.16
C HIS A 343 -5.17 -17.47 -3.81
N TRP A 344 -5.49 -16.54 -4.73
CA TRP A 344 -6.76 -16.54 -5.46
C TRP A 344 -7.06 -17.82 -6.26
N PRO A 345 -6.11 -18.48 -6.97
CA PRO A 345 -6.34 -19.81 -7.55
C PRO A 345 -6.62 -20.90 -6.51
N LEU A 346 -6.04 -20.82 -5.29
CA LEU A 346 -6.35 -21.76 -4.23
C LEU A 346 -7.76 -21.52 -3.69
N ASN A 347 -8.16 -20.27 -3.48
CA ASN A 347 -9.52 -19.90 -3.07
C ASN A 347 -10.56 -20.29 -4.14
N ALA A 348 -10.22 -20.14 -5.42
CA ALA A 348 -11.02 -20.62 -6.54
C ALA A 348 -11.18 -22.14 -6.53
N LEU A 349 -10.11 -22.88 -6.22
CA LEU A 349 -10.17 -24.32 -6.06
C LEU A 349 -11.02 -24.75 -4.86
N MET A 350 -11.01 -24.00 -3.74
CA MET A 350 -11.92 -24.28 -2.61
C MET A 350 -13.38 -24.29 -3.05
N LEU A 351 -13.77 -23.35 -3.91
CA LEU A 351 -15.12 -23.25 -4.45
C LEU A 351 -15.44 -24.42 -5.41
N VAL A 352 -14.46 -24.86 -6.21
CA VAL A 352 -14.59 -26.09 -7.03
C VAL A 352 -14.75 -27.32 -6.15
N ASN A 353 -13.92 -27.49 -5.11
CA ASN A 353 -14.00 -28.60 -4.16
C ASN A 353 -15.38 -28.68 -3.50
N ILE A 354 -15.92 -27.55 -3.01
CA ILE A 354 -17.29 -27.48 -2.46
C ILE A 354 -18.33 -27.93 -3.48
N ASN A 355 -18.23 -27.47 -4.73
CA ASN A 355 -19.18 -27.83 -5.79
C ASN A 355 -19.06 -29.30 -6.25
N THR A 356 -17.88 -29.91 -6.18
CA THR A 356 -17.62 -31.26 -6.75
C THR A 356 -17.56 -32.37 -5.71
N LEU A 357 -17.01 -32.10 -4.53
CA LEU A 357 -16.86 -33.04 -3.42
C LEU A 357 -17.93 -32.82 -2.32
N GLY A 358 -18.61 -31.67 -2.33
CA GLY A 358 -19.54 -31.26 -1.27
C GLY A 358 -18.86 -30.65 -0.04
N TYR A 359 -17.52 -30.55 -0.05
CA TYR A 359 -16.70 -29.96 1.01
C TYR A 359 -15.34 -29.50 0.47
N ASP A 360 -14.67 -28.62 1.22
CA ASP A 360 -13.28 -28.24 1.01
C ASP A 360 -12.42 -28.49 2.25
N PHE A 361 -11.21 -29.01 2.03
CA PHE A 361 -10.22 -29.39 3.03
C PHE A 361 -9.02 -28.42 3.10
N ILE A 362 -8.99 -27.37 2.26
CA ILE A 362 -7.90 -26.38 2.19
C ILE A 362 -8.18 -25.21 3.14
N GLN A 363 -9.44 -24.80 3.28
CA GLN A 363 -9.86 -23.61 4.00
C GLN A 363 -9.69 -23.75 5.53
N GLY A 364 -9.82 -24.97 6.07
CA GLY A 364 -9.55 -25.27 7.49
C GLY A 364 -8.09 -24.99 7.88
N PRO A 365 -7.09 -25.66 7.27
CA PRO A 365 -5.67 -25.34 7.45
C PRO A 365 -5.32 -23.87 7.17
N MET A 366 -5.95 -23.24 6.15
CA MET A 366 -5.73 -21.82 5.83
C MET A 366 -6.16 -20.87 6.96
N GLY A 367 -7.15 -21.23 7.79
CA GLY A 367 -7.53 -20.44 8.96
C GLY A 367 -6.38 -20.25 9.98
N ALA A 368 -5.48 -21.22 10.12
CA ALA A 368 -4.30 -21.09 10.99
C ALA A 368 -3.36 -19.96 10.54
N TRP A 369 -3.19 -19.77 9.22
CA TRP A 369 -2.45 -18.63 8.67
C TRP A 369 -3.09 -17.29 9.05
N ASN A 370 -4.38 -17.13 8.79
CA ASN A 370 -5.07 -15.85 9.04
C ASN A 370 -5.05 -15.51 10.53
N PHE A 371 -5.29 -16.47 11.42
CA PHE A 371 -5.21 -16.22 12.87
C PHE A 371 -3.78 -16.04 13.39
N ALA A 372 -2.76 -16.67 12.81
CA ALA A 372 -1.37 -16.32 13.08
C ALA A 372 -1.04 -14.88 12.66
N CYS A 373 -1.55 -14.43 11.51
CA CYS A 373 -1.43 -13.06 11.05
C CYS A 373 -2.11 -12.08 12.03
N PHE A 374 -3.35 -12.32 12.42
CA PHE A 374 -4.04 -11.49 13.41
C PHE A 374 -3.33 -11.51 14.78
N GLY A 375 -2.83 -12.66 15.21
CA GLY A 375 -2.05 -12.79 16.44
C GLY A 375 -0.77 -11.97 16.43
N ALA A 376 -0.01 -12.01 15.33
CA ALA A 376 1.16 -11.17 15.14
C ALA A 376 0.81 -9.67 15.22
N THR A 377 -0.29 -9.24 14.61
CA THR A 377 -0.80 -7.86 14.73
C THR A 377 -1.22 -7.52 16.16
N ALA A 378 -1.81 -8.46 16.91
CA ALA A 378 -2.10 -8.27 18.34
C ALA A 378 -0.83 -8.09 19.18
N GLY A 379 0.27 -8.78 18.83
CA GLY A 379 1.57 -8.57 19.46
C GLY A 379 2.10 -7.15 19.22
N VAL A 380 1.97 -6.63 18.00
CA VAL A 380 2.29 -5.23 17.67
C VAL A 380 1.36 -4.26 18.42
N LEU A 381 0.06 -4.53 18.51
CA LEU A 381 -0.87 -3.70 19.26
C LEU A 381 -0.48 -3.60 20.74
N LEU A 382 -0.20 -4.73 21.41
CA LEU A 382 0.21 -4.74 22.81
C LEU A 382 1.52 -3.96 23.03
N LEU A 383 2.48 -4.08 22.12
CA LEU A 383 3.70 -3.26 22.15
C LEU A 383 3.41 -1.77 21.91
N SER A 384 2.59 -1.41 20.93
CA SER A 384 2.24 -0.01 20.66
C SER A 384 1.50 0.66 21.85
N ILE A 385 0.68 -0.10 22.58
CA ILE A 385 0.06 0.35 23.83
C ILE A 385 1.12 0.56 24.91
N ARG A 386 2.02 -0.41 25.11
CA ARG A 386 3.12 -0.34 26.09
C ARG A 386 4.07 0.83 25.83
N HIS A 387 4.35 1.13 24.56
CA HIS A 387 5.25 2.20 24.11
C HIS A 387 4.54 3.52 23.76
N ARG A 388 3.21 3.60 23.97
CA ARG A 388 2.35 4.79 23.74
C ARG A 388 2.30 5.31 22.29
N GLU A 389 2.58 4.46 21.32
CA GLU A 389 2.63 4.79 19.89
C GLU A 389 1.22 4.97 19.32
N LYS A 390 0.70 6.21 19.31
CA LYS A 390 -0.67 6.53 18.91
C LYS A 390 -1.03 6.03 17.49
N GLU A 391 -0.15 6.27 16.51
CA GLU A 391 -0.34 5.88 15.11
C GLU A 391 -0.33 4.36 14.95
N MET A 392 0.73 3.68 15.42
CA MET A 392 0.81 2.21 15.34
C MET A 392 -0.33 1.51 16.09
N ARG A 393 -0.81 2.09 17.20
CA ARG A 393 -2.00 1.60 17.90
C ARG A 393 -3.26 1.72 17.04
N GLN A 394 -3.49 2.87 16.41
CA GLN A 394 -4.64 3.07 15.52
C GLN A 394 -4.62 2.11 14.32
N THR A 395 -3.46 1.99 13.66
CA THR A 395 -3.24 1.06 12.53
C THR A 395 -3.46 -0.38 12.94
N SER A 396 -2.90 -0.81 14.08
CA SER A 396 -3.03 -2.19 14.58
C SER A 396 -4.46 -2.53 15.01
N VAL A 397 -5.18 -1.61 15.66
CA VAL A 397 -6.61 -1.79 16.01
C VAL A 397 -7.46 -1.93 14.75
N GLY A 398 -7.28 -1.05 13.75
CA GLY A 398 -8.01 -1.12 12.49
C GLY A 398 -7.77 -2.43 11.74
N ALA A 399 -6.49 -2.85 11.65
CA ALA A 399 -6.10 -4.10 11.01
C ALA A 399 -6.63 -5.35 11.74
N LEU A 400 -6.63 -5.36 13.08
CA LEU A 400 -7.22 -6.43 13.88
C LEU A 400 -8.73 -6.52 13.73
N ALA A 401 -9.44 -5.39 13.70
CA ALA A 401 -10.88 -5.37 13.51
C ALA A 401 -11.27 -5.91 12.13
N ALA A 402 -10.58 -5.47 11.07
CA ALA A 402 -10.77 -5.97 9.71
C ALA A 402 -10.48 -7.48 9.59
N GLY A 403 -9.43 -7.96 10.28
CA GLY A 403 -9.07 -9.37 10.32
C GLY A 403 -10.05 -10.24 11.10
N LEU A 404 -10.24 -9.96 12.39
CA LEU A 404 -11.01 -10.81 13.30
C LEU A 404 -12.51 -10.82 13.00
N LEU A 405 -13.07 -9.73 12.46
CA LEU A 405 -14.49 -9.64 12.10
C LEU A 405 -14.74 -9.93 10.61
N GLY A 406 -13.95 -9.32 9.72
CA GLY A 406 -14.11 -9.43 8.27
C GLY A 406 -13.33 -10.56 7.60
N GLY A 407 -12.37 -11.18 8.28
CA GLY A 407 -11.51 -12.22 7.69
C GLY A 407 -10.47 -11.68 6.68
N ILE A 408 -10.16 -10.38 6.75
CA ILE A 408 -9.26 -9.68 5.81
C ILE A 408 -7.86 -9.57 6.42
N SER A 409 -6.85 -10.24 5.85
CA SER A 409 -5.48 -10.20 6.36
C SER A 409 -4.61 -9.11 5.71
N GLU A 410 -5.08 -8.50 4.62
CA GLU A 410 -4.33 -7.50 3.87
C GLU A 410 -3.90 -6.26 4.69
N PRO A 411 -4.74 -5.61 5.52
CA PRO A 411 -4.31 -4.47 6.34
C PRO A 411 -3.22 -4.84 7.36
N SER A 412 -3.28 -6.05 7.93
CA SER A 412 -2.22 -6.56 8.83
C SER A 412 -0.93 -6.82 8.05
N LEU A 413 -1.05 -7.45 6.88
CA LEU A 413 0.09 -7.93 6.12
C LEU A 413 0.88 -6.78 5.45
N TYR A 414 0.20 -5.86 4.77
CA TYR A 414 0.86 -4.74 4.08
C TYR A 414 1.23 -3.61 5.04
N GLY A 415 0.29 -3.13 5.86
CA GLY A 415 0.51 -1.97 6.73
C GLY A 415 1.48 -2.23 7.89
N ILE A 416 1.70 -3.49 8.27
CA ILE A 416 2.50 -3.84 9.46
C ILE A 416 3.55 -4.92 9.14
N HIS A 417 3.17 -6.11 8.69
CA HIS A 417 4.10 -7.27 8.69
C HIS A 417 5.18 -7.21 7.62
N LEU A 418 4.87 -6.66 6.44
CA LEU A 418 5.84 -6.46 5.36
C LEU A 418 6.70 -5.22 5.58
N ARG A 419 6.18 -4.20 6.29
CA ARG A 419 6.93 -3.05 6.79
C ARG A 419 8.00 -3.49 7.80
N PHE A 420 7.60 -4.27 8.82
CA PHE A 420 8.48 -4.77 9.87
C PHE A 420 8.85 -6.24 9.68
N LYS A 421 9.84 -6.49 8.80
CA LYS A 421 10.28 -7.84 8.35
C LYS A 421 10.53 -8.86 9.47
N ARG A 422 10.87 -8.42 10.68
CA ARG A 422 11.05 -9.29 11.86
C ARG A 422 9.77 -10.02 12.28
N ILE A 423 8.58 -9.46 12.03
CA ILE A 423 7.29 -10.08 12.34
C ILE A 423 7.13 -11.40 11.57
N TYR A 424 7.54 -11.40 10.31
CA TYR A 424 7.24 -12.49 9.37
C TYR A 424 7.68 -13.89 9.84
N PRO A 425 8.95 -14.13 10.24
CA PRO A 425 9.35 -15.45 10.76
C PRO A 425 8.68 -15.82 12.10
N ARG A 426 8.26 -14.84 12.93
CA ARG A 426 7.56 -15.09 14.21
C ARG A 426 6.14 -15.59 13.96
N MET A 427 5.46 -14.99 13.00
CA MET A 427 4.12 -15.38 12.52
C MET A 427 4.12 -16.79 11.92
N LEU A 428 5.16 -17.18 11.15
CA LEU A 428 5.28 -18.53 10.58
C LEU A 428 5.30 -19.64 11.65
N VAL A 429 5.78 -19.36 12.87
CA VAL A 429 5.73 -20.35 13.97
C VAL A 429 4.29 -20.60 14.43
N GLY A 430 3.43 -19.57 14.50
CA GLY A 430 2.01 -19.77 14.78
C GLY A 430 1.29 -20.52 13.66
N CYS A 431 1.66 -20.25 12.40
CA CYS A 431 1.15 -20.98 11.23
C CYS A 431 1.48 -22.48 11.31
N LEU A 432 2.73 -22.80 11.67
CA LEU A 432 3.18 -24.17 11.92
C LEU A 432 2.40 -24.82 13.06
N VAL A 433 2.24 -24.15 14.20
CA VAL A 433 1.50 -24.70 15.36
C VAL A 433 0.06 -25.02 15.00
N GLY A 434 -0.66 -24.10 14.34
CA GLY A 434 -2.03 -24.37 13.89
C GLY A 434 -2.12 -25.50 12.87
N GLY A 435 -1.22 -25.52 11.88
CA GLY A 435 -1.17 -26.59 10.88
C GLY A 435 -0.87 -27.97 11.48
N VAL A 436 0.02 -28.05 12.47
CA VAL A 436 0.29 -29.27 13.26
C VAL A 436 -0.96 -29.70 14.01
N ILE A 437 -1.67 -28.78 14.68
CA ILE A 437 -2.89 -29.11 15.42
C ILE A 437 -3.98 -29.63 14.48
N VAL A 438 -4.24 -28.96 13.35
CA VAL A 438 -5.20 -29.44 12.34
C VAL A 438 -4.81 -30.82 11.82
N GLY A 439 -3.53 -31.03 11.47
CA GLY A 439 -3.05 -32.31 10.95
C GLY A 439 -3.17 -33.46 11.95
N VAL A 440 -2.75 -33.24 13.21
CA VAL A 440 -2.77 -34.27 14.26
C VAL A 440 -4.18 -34.61 14.74
N LEU A 441 -5.09 -33.63 14.77
CA LEU A 441 -6.48 -33.82 15.19
C LEU A 441 -7.43 -34.25 14.06
N GLY A 442 -6.90 -34.77 12.94
CA GLY A 442 -7.68 -35.43 11.90
C GLY A 442 -8.23 -34.53 10.79
N GLY A 443 -7.74 -33.29 10.66
CA GLY A 443 -8.16 -32.34 9.64
C GLY A 443 -9.32 -31.43 10.06
N VAL A 444 -9.63 -30.47 9.19
CA VAL A 444 -10.79 -29.56 9.30
C VAL A 444 -11.29 -29.26 7.90
N ASP A 445 -12.56 -29.57 7.66
CA ASP A 445 -13.25 -29.33 6.40
C ASP A 445 -14.33 -28.24 6.56
N THR A 446 -14.80 -27.70 5.42
CA THR A 446 -15.95 -26.79 5.34
C THR A 446 -16.88 -27.18 4.20
N LYS A 447 -18.19 -26.90 4.33
CA LYS A 447 -19.19 -27.07 3.25
C LYS A 447 -19.59 -25.76 2.57
N ALA A 448 -19.01 -24.64 2.98
CA ALA A 448 -19.32 -23.33 2.43
C ALA A 448 -18.06 -22.45 2.41
N PHE A 449 -17.89 -21.67 1.35
CA PHE A 449 -16.78 -20.74 1.24
C PHE A 449 -17.01 -19.55 2.18
N ALA A 450 -16.13 -19.36 3.15
CA ALA A 450 -16.20 -18.27 4.12
C ALA A 450 -14.84 -17.57 4.27
N PHE A 451 -14.84 -16.23 4.42
CA PHE A 451 -13.64 -15.48 4.79
C PHE A 451 -13.35 -15.76 6.27
N THR A 452 -12.18 -16.32 6.56
CA THR A 452 -11.86 -16.89 7.88
C THR A 452 -11.71 -15.81 8.97
N SER A 453 -12.82 -15.57 9.68
CA SER A 453 -12.98 -14.65 10.81
C SER A 453 -13.59 -15.36 12.03
N LEU A 454 -13.64 -14.69 13.19
CA LEU A 454 -14.29 -15.21 14.40
C LEU A 454 -15.75 -15.61 14.17
N LEU A 455 -16.47 -14.88 13.31
CA LEU A 455 -17.87 -15.13 12.99
C LEU A 455 -18.06 -16.42 12.17
N THR A 456 -17.02 -16.86 11.47
CA THR A 456 -17.10 -18.02 10.56
C THR A 456 -16.66 -19.34 11.19
N ILE A 457 -16.21 -19.33 12.44
CA ILE A 457 -15.81 -20.55 13.18
C ILE A 457 -16.85 -21.69 13.09
N PRO A 458 -18.18 -21.45 13.20
CA PRO A 458 -19.18 -22.51 13.12
C PRO A 458 -19.41 -23.11 11.73
N VAL A 459 -18.80 -22.54 10.68
CA VAL A 459 -18.86 -23.09 9.31
C VAL A 459 -17.97 -24.34 9.20
N PHE A 460 -16.93 -24.45 10.03
CA PHE A 460 -15.89 -25.47 9.99
C PHE A 460 -16.22 -26.71 10.82
N SER A 461 -15.82 -27.89 10.33
CA SER A 461 -16.04 -29.18 10.97
C SER A 461 -14.74 -30.01 11.01
N PRO A 462 -14.30 -30.51 12.18
CA PRO A 462 -14.88 -30.32 13.51
C PRO A 462 -14.60 -28.91 14.08
N MET A 463 -15.63 -28.21 14.52
CA MET A 463 -15.53 -26.83 15.05
C MET A 463 -14.55 -26.71 16.22
N GLY A 464 -14.51 -27.70 17.12
CA GLY A 464 -13.59 -27.72 18.26
C GLY A 464 -12.11 -27.80 17.84
N THR A 465 -11.79 -28.70 16.90
CA THR A 465 -10.44 -28.82 16.32
C THR A 465 -10.00 -27.51 15.67
N TYR A 466 -10.87 -26.91 14.86
CA TYR A 466 -10.61 -25.62 14.22
C TYR A 466 -10.36 -24.51 15.24
N GLY A 467 -11.23 -24.39 16.25
CA GLY A 467 -11.11 -23.42 17.33
C GLY A 467 -9.78 -23.52 18.09
N ILE A 468 -9.37 -24.73 18.47
CA ILE A 468 -8.08 -24.95 19.15
C ILE A 468 -6.91 -24.52 18.26
N ALA A 469 -6.92 -24.91 16.98
CA ALA A 469 -5.85 -24.61 16.03
C ALA A 469 -5.67 -23.10 15.80
N ILE A 470 -6.76 -22.37 15.53
CA ILE A 470 -6.70 -20.92 15.30
C ILE A 470 -6.33 -20.15 16.56
N THR A 471 -6.84 -20.56 17.73
CA THR A 471 -6.48 -19.97 19.02
C THR A 471 -4.99 -20.13 19.32
N ALA A 472 -4.43 -21.34 19.14
CA ALA A 472 -3.00 -21.58 19.30
C ALA A 472 -2.16 -20.76 18.30
N SER A 473 -2.57 -20.71 17.03
CA SER A 473 -1.90 -19.91 15.99
C SER A 473 -1.80 -18.43 16.35
N PHE A 474 -2.91 -17.88 16.84
CA PHE A 474 -3.03 -16.49 17.29
C PHE A 474 -2.12 -16.22 18.48
N PHE A 475 -2.26 -16.96 19.58
CA PHE A 475 -1.53 -16.67 20.81
C PHE A 475 -0.03 -16.94 20.70
N VAL A 476 0.41 -17.94 19.92
CA VAL A 476 1.83 -18.18 19.65
C VAL A 476 2.45 -17.01 18.87
N SER A 477 1.79 -16.56 17.79
CA SER A 477 2.28 -15.42 16.98
C SER A 477 2.32 -14.14 17.79
N MET A 478 1.27 -13.90 18.59
CA MET A 478 1.16 -12.74 19.50
C MET A 478 2.28 -12.73 20.53
N ALA A 479 2.50 -13.85 21.23
CA ALA A 479 3.55 -13.97 22.24
C ALA A 479 4.94 -13.77 21.64
N LEU A 480 5.24 -14.41 20.51
CA LEU A 480 6.53 -14.28 19.85
C LEU A 480 6.82 -12.83 19.41
N VAL A 481 5.85 -12.15 18.79
CA VAL A 481 6.01 -10.72 18.43
C VAL A 481 6.15 -9.84 19.67
N TYR A 482 5.33 -10.06 20.70
CA TYR A 482 5.37 -9.27 21.93
C TYR A 482 6.71 -9.40 22.68
N PHE A 483 7.25 -10.61 22.84
CA PHE A 483 8.48 -10.82 23.62
C PHE A 483 9.77 -10.50 22.86
N SER A 484 9.81 -10.72 21.54
CA SER A 484 11.04 -10.54 20.75
C SER A 484 11.10 -9.25 19.95
N ASP A 485 10.11 -8.36 20.14
CA ASP A 485 9.88 -7.09 19.44
C ASP A 485 9.69 -7.26 17.91
N PHE A 486 8.91 -6.36 17.31
CA PHE A 486 8.79 -6.28 15.85
C PHE A 486 9.89 -5.42 15.22
N ARG A 487 10.52 -4.53 16.01
CA ARG A 487 11.61 -3.66 15.58
C ARG A 487 12.98 -4.31 15.69
N THR A 488 13.94 -3.76 14.97
CA THR A 488 15.38 -3.92 15.22
C THR A 488 15.82 -3.09 16.44
N PRO A 489 16.99 -3.38 17.04
CA PRO A 489 17.50 -2.57 18.14
C PRO A 489 17.67 -1.08 17.79
N GLN A 490 18.09 -0.77 16.56
CA GLN A 490 18.28 0.59 16.06
C GLN A 490 16.95 1.34 15.91
N GLU A 491 15.96 0.76 15.19
CA GLU A 491 14.61 1.33 15.05
C GLU A 491 13.94 1.57 16.41
N ARG A 492 14.23 0.71 17.41
CA ARG A 492 13.71 0.88 18.77
C ARG A 492 14.39 2.02 19.53
N VAL A 493 15.71 2.20 19.39
CA VAL A 493 16.42 3.34 19.98
C VAL A 493 15.93 4.65 19.37
N GLN A 494 15.82 4.70 18.03
CA GLN A 494 15.31 5.86 17.32
C GLN A 494 13.85 6.19 17.72
N ALA A 495 12.93 5.24 17.66
CA ALA A 495 11.53 5.48 18.04
C ALA A 495 11.35 5.83 19.54
N ASN A 496 12.26 5.38 20.41
CA ASN A 496 12.31 5.84 21.80
C ASN A 496 12.79 7.29 21.88
N ALA A 497 13.89 7.65 21.22
CA ALA A 497 14.42 9.01 21.23
C ALA A 497 13.43 10.03 20.64
N GLU A 498 12.76 9.70 19.53
CA GLU A 498 11.70 10.52 18.93
C GLU A 498 10.50 10.71 19.87
N ARG A 499 10.07 9.64 20.56
CA ARG A 499 9.02 9.74 21.59
C ARG A 499 9.47 10.61 22.76
N ASP A 500 10.68 10.40 23.28
CA ASP A 500 11.15 11.06 24.49
C ASP A 500 11.40 12.56 24.22
N ALA A 501 11.87 12.91 23.01
CA ALA A 501 11.89 14.30 22.52
C ALA A 501 10.49 14.90 22.38
N ALA A 502 9.52 14.16 21.84
CA ALA A 502 8.13 14.63 21.71
C ALA A 502 7.41 14.77 23.07
N GLU A 503 7.69 13.90 24.05
CA GLU A 503 7.20 14.04 25.43
C GLU A 503 7.88 15.22 26.16
N ALA A 504 9.16 15.49 25.92
CA ALA A 504 9.85 16.67 26.48
C ALA A 504 9.31 17.98 25.90
N ALA A 505 9.15 18.07 24.58
CA ALA A 505 8.55 19.21 23.90
C ALA A 505 7.10 19.47 24.40
N ALA A 506 6.31 18.41 24.61
CA ALA A 506 4.95 18.52 25.14
C ALA A 506 4.88 18.92 26.64
N ARG A 507 6.00 18.84 27.39
CA ARG A 507 6.10 19.26 28.79
C ARG A 507 6.68 20.67 28.96
N GLY A 508 7.28 21.23 27.91
CA GLY A 508 8.00 22.52 28.00
C GLY A 508 9.29 22.42 28.84
N GLU A 509 9.81 21.22 29.05
CA GLU A 509 11.01 20.98 29.87
C GLU A 509 12.24 20.98 28.96
N ALA A 510 13.14 21.95 29.18
CA ALA A 510 14.45 21.95 28.54
C ALA A 510 15.23 20.70 28.96
N VAL A 511 15.63 19.87 27.99
CA VAL A 511 16.33 18.61 28.25
C VAL A 511 17.75 18.90 28.74
N VAL A 512 17.94 18.85 30.06
CA VAL A 512 19.26 18.66 30.65
C VAL A 512 19.67 17.23 30.34
N ALA A 513 20.63 17.07 29.42
CA ALA A 513 21.16 15.75 29.08
C ALA A 513 21.74 15.08 30.33
N ALA A 514 21.26 13.88 30.64
CA ALA A 514 21.84 13.06 31.71
C ALA A 514 23.24 12.59 31.30
N ASP A 515 24.18 12.65 32.25
CA ASP A 515 25.60 12.40 32.04
C ASP A 515 25.87 10.90 31.79
N ASP A 516 26.25 10.54 30.56
CA ASP A 516 26.57 9.16 30.17
C ASP A 516 27.98 8.78 30.68
N ARG A 517 28.06 8.53 31.99
CA ARG A 517 29.18 7.85 32.64
C ARG A 517 28.68 6.69 33.46
N GLU A 518 28.84 5.48 32.92
CA GLU A 518 29.47 4.32 33.59
C GLU A 518 29.07 3.00 32.90
N LEU A 519 30.01 2.40 32.15
CA LEU A 519 29.86 1.05 31.59
C LEU A 519 31.17 0.26 31.70
N VAL A 520 31.64 0.04 32.94
CA VAL A 520 32.67 -0.97 33.25
C VAL A 520 32.33 -1.72 34.54
N GLY A 521 32.15 -3.04 34.43
CA GLY A 521 32.38 -3.96 35.55
C GLY A 521 31.23 -4.26 36.50
N VAL A 522 30.38 -5.25 36.15
CA VAL A 522 29.56 -5.95 37.16
C VAL A 522 30.47 -6.88 37.97
N GLY A 523 30.65 -6.59 39.27
CA GLY A 523 31.59 -7.29 40.14
C GLY A 523 31.22 -7.30 41.63
N ALA A 524 30.14 -8.01 41.98
CA ALA A 524 29.83 -8.57 43.30
C ALA A 524 29.48 -7.66 44.51
N THR A 525 28.38 -8.06 45.17
CA THR A 525 28.10 -8.04 46.63
C THR A 525 27.87 -6.72 47.41
N ALA A 526 26.57 -6.51 47.69
CA ALA A 526 25.97 -6.55 49.04
C ALA A 526 25.92 -5.29 49.95
N ALA A 527 24.78 -5.21 50.66
CA ALA A 527 24.45 -4.43 51.87
C ALA A 527 24.69 -2.90 51.84
N ALA A 528 23.67 -2.05 51.72
CA ALA A 528 22.63 -1.76 52.73
C ALA A 528 23.17 -1.22 54.08
N ALA A 529 23.00 0.08 54.33
CA ALA A 529 22.08 0.61 55.37
C ALA A 529 22.17 2.14 55.53
N THR A 530 21.00 2.78 55.73
CA THR A 530 20.73 4.00 56.55
C THR A 530 21.68 5.21 56.47
N ALA A 531 21.24 6.40 56.03
CA ALA A 531 20.43 7.36 56.80
C ALA A 531 21.09 7.76 58.14
N THR A 532 21.31 9.03 58.50
CA THR A 532 20.48 10.25 58.39
C THR A 532 21.38 11.50 58.29
N ALA A 533 21.15 12.46 57.39
CA ALA A 533 20.30 13.66 57.56
C ALA A 533 20.66 14.60 58.74
N GLY A 534 20.83 15.91 58.47
CA GLY A 534 20.67 16.95 59.49
C GLY A 534 21.47 18.26 59.34
N SER A 535 20.85 19.28 58.70
CA SER A 535 20.94 20.72 59.04
C SER A 535 22.32 21.45 58.93
N ALA A 536 22.46 22.51 58.11
CA ALA A 536 22.22 23.94 58.46
C ALA A 536 23.48 24.63 59.06
N SER A 537 23.75 25.94 58.93
CA SER A 537 23.19 27.01 58.08
C SER A 537 24.10 28.27 58.16
N ALA A 538 24.14 29.05 57.06
CA ALA A 538 24.37 30.50 56.99
C ALA A 538 25.75 31.17 57.28
N SER A 539 25.85 32.37 56.68
CA SER A 539 26.78 33.50 56.92
C SER A 539 28.19 33.41 56.30
N ALA A 540 28.88 34.52 55.94
CA ALA A 540 28.50 35.90 55.56
C ALA A 540 29.77 36.69 55.15
N GLY A 541 29.63 37.87 54.51
CA GLY A 541 30.72 38.84 54.26
C GLY A 541 31.42 38.67 52.90
N SER A 542 31.45 39.65 51.99
CA SER A 542 32.12 40.99 52.01
C SER A 542 33.49 40.94 51.28
N ALA A 543 33.97 41.95 50.54
CA ALA A 543 33.40 43.14 49.91
C ALA A 543 34.48 43.79 48.99
N SER A 544 34.14 44.84 48.21
CA SER A 544 35.10 45.80 47.58
C SER A 544 35.96 45.27 46.41
N THR A 545 36.48 46.02 45.41
CA THR A 545 36.27 47.36 44.76
C THR A 545 37.19 47.37 43.50
N ALA A 546 37.19 48.27 42.51
CA ALA A 546 36.37 49.41 42.03
C ALA A 546 36.80 49.75 40.58
N GLY A 547 36.06 50.62 39.86
CA GLY A 547 36.61 51.40 38.73
C GLY A 547 35.72 51.60 37.50
N ALA A 548 35.24 52.83 37.30
CA ALA A 548 34.74 53.35 36.02
C ALA A 548 35.69 54.47 35.53
N PRO A 549 35.61 54.91 34.25
CA PRO A 549 34.78 56.10 34.00
C PRO A 549 34.13 56.24 32.59
N ALA A 550 33.00 56.96 32.60
CA ALA A 550 32.52 57.96 31.63
C ALA A 550 32.30 57.66 30.11
N SER A 551 31.20 58.21 29.61
CA SER A 551 30.65 58.17 28.24
C SER A 551 31.04 59.44 27.43
N PRO A 552 30.69 59.52 26.13
CA PRO A 552 29.66 60.51 25.78
C PRO A 552 28.51 59.96 24.89
N ALA A 553 27.37 60.67 24.92
CA ALA A 553 26.12 60.32 24.24
C ALA A 553 25.87 61.14 22.97
N GLY A 554 24.94 60.72 22.06
CA GLY A 554 24.64 61.59 20.91
C GLY A 554 23.61 61.26 19.80
N ALA A 555 22.72 60.25 19.89
CA ALA A 555 21.50 60.10 19.05
C ALA A 555 21.68 59.91 17.49
N PRO A 556 20.63 59.51 16.73
CA PRO A 556 19.26 59.13 17.11
C PRO A 556 18.95 57.63 16.93
N ALA A 557 17.81 57.19 17.48
CA ALA A 557 17.29 55.84 17.28
C ALA A 557 16.82 55.63 15.82
N ALA A 558 17.29 54.55 15.18
CA ALA A 558 16.78 54.06 13.91
C ALA A 558 15.77 52.93 14.14
N ALA A 559 14.77 52.82 13.27
CA ALA A 559 13.68 51.86 13.40
C ALA A 559 14.13 50.41 13.15
N GLY A 560 13.59 49.47 13.93
CA GLY A 560 13.48 48.04 13.64
C GLY A 560 14.73 47.37 13.02
N ALA A 561 15.79 47.19 13.80
CA ALA A 561 16.96 46.44 13.34
C ALA A 561 16.63 44.95 13.14
N GLY A 562 16.54 44.52 11.88
CA GLY A 562 16.48 43.10 11.54
C GLY A 562 17.83 42.41 11.70
N LEU A 563 17.84 41.19 12.22
CA LEU A 563 19.02 40.34 12.27
C LEU A 563 19.26 39.76 10.86
N THR A 564 20.50 39.75 10.40
CA THR A 564 20.87 39.14 9.10
C THR A 564 21.73 37.90 9.36
N LEU A 565 21.38 36.78 8.75
CA LEU A 565 22.14 35.54 8.83
C LEU A 565 23.04 35.41 7.59
N ALA A 566 24.32 35.11 7.83
CA ALA A 566 25.31 34.92 6.79
C ALA A 566 25.27 33.51 6.18
N ALA A 567 25.84 33.34 4.99
CA ALA A 567 26.03 32.04 4.36
C ALA A 567 27.06 31.22 5.15
N PRO A 568 26.69 30.04 5.70
CA PRO A 568 27.61 29.18 6.44
C PRO A 568 28.61 28.45 5.53
N VAL A 569 28.38 28.42 4.21
CA VAL A 569 29.26 27.83 3.19
C VAL A 569 29.18 28.65 1.90
N ALA A 570 30.26 28.69 1.12
CA ALA A 570 30.22 29.30 -0.22
C ALA A 570 29.49 28.37 -1.20
N GLY A 571 28.70 28.92 -2.11
CA GLY A 571 27.89 28.09 -3.02
C GLY A 571 26.71 28.82 -3.64
N ARG A 572 25.82 28.04 -4.26
CA ARG A 572 24.59 28.57 -4.88
C ARG A 572 23.41 28.47 -3.93
N VAL A 573 22.74 29.58 -3.65
CA VAL A 573 21.56 29.61 -2.76
C VAL A 573 20.31 29.21 -3.53
N VAL A 574 19.63 28.17 -3.06
CA VAL A 574 18.40 27.60 -3.61
C VAL A 574 17.25 27.73 -2.59
N GLY A 575 16.00 27.77 -3.08
CA GLY A 575 14.84 27.77 -2.20
C GLY A 575 14.66 26.42 -1.50
N LEU A 576 14.09 26.38 -0.30
CA LEU A 576 13.84 25.11 0.41
C LEU A 576 12.99 24.13 -0.42
N ASP A 577 12.10 24.65 -1.28
CA ASP A 577 11.30 23.87 -2.22
C ASP A 577 12.13 23.16 -3.32
N GLU A 578 13.34 23.64 -3.59
CA GLU A 578 14.27 23.13 -4.63
C GLU A 578 15.31 22.16 -4.05
N VAL A 579 15.46 22.10 -2.72
CA VAL A 579 16.49 21.29 -2.03
C VAL A 579 16.29 19.78 -2.19
N GLY A 580 15.09 19.33 -2.52
CA GLY A 580 14.78 17.92 -2.76
C GLY A 580 14.55 17.06 -1.51
N ASP A 581 14.58 17.65 -0.31
CA ASP A 581 14.16 17.00 0.93
C ASP A 581 12.75 17.44 1.38
N PRO A 582 11.81 16.51 1.68
CA PRO A 582 10.44 16.86 2.06
C PRO A 582 10.29 17.57 3.41
N VAL A 583 11.17 17.30 4.38
CA VAL A 583 11.10 17.91 5.72
C VAL A 583 11.46 19.39 5.61
N PHE A 584 12.55 19.70 4.92
CA PHE A 584 13.00 21.08 4.73
C PHE A 584 12.10 21.85 3.75
N ALA A 585 11.67 21.26 2.63
CA ALA A 585 10.71 21.91 1.71
C ALA A 585 9.38 22.25 2.39
N SER A 586 8.92 21.43 3.33
CA SER A 586 7.69 21.70 4.10
C SER A 586 7.80 22.85 5.11
N ARG A 587 9.01 23.39 5.36
CA ARG A 587 9.31 24.40 6.39
C ARG A 587 8.96 23.96 7.82
N ALA A 588 8.82 22.65 8.06
CA ALA A 588 8.55 22.09 9.38
C ALA A 588 9.68 22.36 10.40
N LEU A 589 10.90 22.65 9.93
CA LEU A 589 12.06 23.07 10.73
C LEU A 589 12.36 24.58 10.60
N GLY A 590 11.36 25.37 10.20
CA GLY A 590 11.47 26.82 9.99
C GLY A 590 11.70 27.24 8.54
N GLU A 591 11.56 28.54 8.28
CA GLU A 591 11.96 29.19 7.03
C GLU A 591 13.49 29.32 6.93
N GLY A 592 14.01 29.42 5.72
CA GLY A 592 15.46 29.42 5.49
C GLY A 592 15.86 29.22 4.03
N VAL A 593 17.07 28.73 3.82
CA VAL A 593 17.67 28.49 2.50
C VAL A 593 18.40 27.15 2.44
N GLY A 594 18.48 26.58 1.24
CA GLY A 594 19.52 25.59 0.90
C GLY A 594 20.68 26.28 0.19
N ILE A 595 21.88 25.74 0.34
CA ILE A 595 23.08 26.19 -0.38
C ILE A 595 23.76 24.96 -0.97
N GLU A 596 23.91 24.91 -2.29
CA GLU A 596 24.73 23.89 -2.96
C GLU A 596 26.21 24.27 -2.76
N PRO A 597 26.98 23.55 -1.93
CA PRO A 597 28.29 24.02 -1.51
C PRO A 597 29.35 23.88 -2.60
N ALA A 598 30.18 24.90 -2.76
CA ALA A 598 31.35 24.90 -3.62
C ALA A 598 32.53 24.15 -2.96
N ASP A 599 32.65 24.21 -1.63
CA ASP A 599 33.68 23.55 -0.84
C ASP A 599 33.15 23.09 0.54
N GLY A 600 33.96 22.33 1.28
CA GLY A 600 33.57 21.66 2.51
C GLY A 600 33.71 22.44 3.82
N HIS A 601 34.04 23.75 3.78
CA HIS A 601 34.24 24.53 5.01
C HIS A 601 32.92 25.14 5.47
N VAL A 602 32.40 24.68 6.61
CA VAL A 602 31.13 25.17 7.17
C VAL A 602 31.39 25.98 8.45
N VAL A 603 30.94 27.24 8.44
CA VAL A 603 31.16 28.22 9.52
C VAL A 603 29.86 28.66 10.20
N ALA A 604 29.98 29.31 11.35
CA ALA A 604 28.86 29.94 12.04
C ALA A 604 28.27 31.12 11.22
N PRO A 605 26.96 31.12 10.92
CA PRO A 605 26.29 32.18 10.16
C PRO A 605 25.91 33.41 11.02
N VAL A 606 26.05 33.32 12.34
CA VAL A 606 25.68 34.34 13.32
C VAL A 606 26.40 34.10 14.65
N ASP A 607 26.57 35.15 15.46
CA ASP A 607 27.07 35.05 16.84
C ASP A 607 26.06 34.33 17.75
N GLY A 608 26.51 33.37 18.57
CA GLY A 608 25.64 32.69 19.53
C GLY A 608 26.24 31.47 20.21
N GLU A 609 25.40 30.77 20.97
CA GLU A 609 25.75 29.53 21.66
C GLU A 609 25.36 28.30 20.85
N LEU A 610 26.28 27.34 20.71
CA LEU A 610 26.01 26.04 20.10
C LEU A 610 25.15 25.15 21.02
N VAL A 611 23.85 25.39 21.02
CA VAL A 611 22.85 24.62 21.78
C VAL A 611 22.69 23.18 21.30
N THR A 612 23.16 22.84 20.10
CA THR A 612 23.19 21.46 19.59
C THR A 612 24.39 21.26 18.68
N VAL A 613 25.18 20.21 18.94
CA VAL A 613 26.18 19.66 18.01
C VAL A 613 25.93 18.17 17.93
N VAL A 614 25.46 17.68 16.77
CA VAL A 614 25.15 16.25 16.64
C VAL A 614 26.46 15.45 16.53
N SER A 615 26.54 14.31 17.22
CA SER A 615 27.78 13.52 17.36
C SER A 615 28.37 13.01 16.05
N THR A 616 27.57 12.93 14.98
CA THR A 616 28.01 12.57 13.62
C THR A 616 28.37 13.79 12.75
N GLY A 617 28.47 14.99 13.32
CA GLY A 617 29.00 16.19 12.68
C GLY A 617 28.14 16.84 11.60
N HIS A 618 26.98 16.27 11.27
CA HIS A 618 26.14 16.72 10.17
C HIS A 618 25.18 17.88 10.51
N ALA A 619 25.02 18.26 11.78
CA ALA A 619 24.09 19.34 12.16
C ALA A 619 24.50 20.12 13.41
N PHE A 620 24.24 21.42 13.37
CA PHE A 620 24.62 22.43 14.38
C PHE A 620 23.44 23.36 14.64
N GLY A 621 23.01 23.47 15.90
CA GLY A 621 22.02 24.44 16.35
C GLY A 621 22.70 25.57 17.11
N ILE A 622 22.49 26.81 16.67
CA ILE A 622 23.02 28.04 17.29
C ILE A 622 21.85 28.86 17.82
N ARG A 623 21.89 29.24 19.10
CA ARG A 623 20.96 30.22 19.68
C ARG A 623 21.69 31.54 19.89
N THR A 624 21.22 32.58 19.21
CA THR A 624 21.72 33.95 19.38
C THR A 624 21.37 34.50 20.77
N ALA A 625 22.12 35.50 21.25
CA ALA A 625 21.85 36.15 22.55
C ALA A 625 20.42 36.74 22.65
N ASP A 626 19.82 37.08 21.51
CA ASP A 626 18.48 37.62 21.38
C ASP A 626 17.38 36.55 21.17
N GLY A 627 17.73 35.25 21.23
CA GLY A 627 16.76 34.15 21.17
C GLY A 627 16.33 33.69 19.76
N VAL A 628 16.93 34.18 18.68
CA VAL A 628 16.78 33.56 17.35
C VAL A 628 17.56 32.25 17.33
N GLU A 629 16.92 31.16 16.89
CA GLU A 629 17.49 29.83 16.78
C GLU A 629 17.75 29.45 15.32
N VAL A 630 19.00 29.10 15.01
CA VAL A 630 19.45 28.78 13.65
C VAL A 630 19.95 27.34 13.62
N LEU A 631 19.39 26.52 12.73
CA LEU A 631 19.82 25.16 12.46
C LEU A 631 20.60 25.12 11.14
N ILE A 632 21.82 24.60 11.19
CA ILE A 632 22.63 24.23 10.03
C ILE A 632 22.59 22.71 9.90
N HIS A 633 22.25 22.19 8.72
CA HIS A 633 22.22 20.74 8.44
C HIS A 633 22.96 20.47 7.12
N ILE A 634 23.99 19.63 7.14
CA ILE A 634 24.97 19.52 6.06
C ILE A 634 24.76 18.22 5.29
N GLY A 635 24.22 18.38 4.08
CA GLY A 635 23.79 17.28 3.23
C GLY A 635 22.52 16.58 3.73
N ILE A 636 21.83 15.89 2.83
CA ILE A 636 20.57 15.19 3.16
C ILE A 636 20.87 13.73 3.49
N ASP A 637 20.25 13.21 4.56
CA ASP A 637 20.45 11.84 5.08
C ASP A 637 21.90 11.52 5.53
N THR A 638 22.80 12.49 5.58
CA THR A 638 24.24 12.33 5.93
C THR A 638 24.49 11.79 7.34
N VAL A 639 23.50 11.86 8.23
CA VAL A 639 23.50 11.13 9.51
C VAL A 639 23.83 9.64 9.35
N ARG A 640 23.46 9.03 8.22
CA ARG A 640 23.74 7.62 7.90
C ARG A 640 25.23 7.32 7.66
N MET A 641 26.06 8.34 7.47
CA MET A 641 27.53 8.22 7.35
C MET A 641 28.21 8.04 8.71
N ASN A 642 27.47 8.14 9.84
CA ASN A 642 28.00 7.93 11.20
C ASN A 642 29.22 8.79 11.57
N GLY A 643 29.38 9.98 10.95
CA GLY A 643 30.52 10.88 11.14
C GLY A 643 31.69 10.65 10.20
N GLU A 644 31.65 9.62 9.34
CA GLU A 644 32.64 9.44 8.28
C GLU A 644 32.56 10.62 7.30
N GLY A 645 33.69 11.31 7.07
CA GLY A 645 33.76 12.52 6.24
C GLY A 645 33.46 13.85 6.95
N PHE A 646 33.28 13.89 8.27
CA PHE A 646 33.02 15.12 9.04
C PHE A 646 34.06 15.33 10.15
N ASP A 647 34.93 16.36 10.02
CA ASP A 647 35.89 16.76 11.07
C ASP A 647 35.38 17.96 11.87
N VAL A 648 34.73 17.68 13.00
CA VAL A 648 34.04 18.68 13.84
C VAL A 648 35.03 19.42 14.73
N ARG A 649 35.04 20.76 14.61
CA ARG A 649 35.99 21.65 15.30
C ARG A 649 35.44 22.29 16.58
N VAL A 650 34.14 22.15 16.83
CA VAL A 650 33.41 22.79 17.94
C VAL A 650 32.72 21.78 18.87
N LYS A 651 32.19 22.25 20.00
CA LYS A 651 31.47 21.44 20.99
C LYS A 651 30.15 22.09 21.41
N SER A 652 29.19 21.29 21.87
CA SER A 652 27.93 21.83 22.42
C SER A 652 28.21 22.70 23.65
N GLY A 653 27.48 23.81 23.80
CA GLY A 653 27.68 24.83 24.84
C GLY A 653 28.84 25.80 24.57
N GLN A 654 29.53 25.69 23.43
CA GLN A 654 30.54 26.65 23.02
C GLN A 654 29.88 27.93 22.46
N GLN A 655 30.39 29.08 22.87
CA GLN A 655 30.08 30.37 22.23
C GLN A 655 30.91 30.49 20.94
N VAL A 656 30.26 30.90 19.84
CA VAL A 656 30.88 31.11 18.53
C VAL A 656 30.53 32.49 17.99
N SER A 657 31.47 33.08 17.24
CA SER A 657 31.26 34.29 16.45
C SER A 657 30.96 33.95 14.99
N ALA A 658 30.23 34.81 14.29
CA ALA A 658 29.97 34.66 12.86
C ALA A 658 31.30 34.53 12.08
N GLY A 659 31.43 33.46 11.28
CA GLY A 659 32.66 33.09 10.58
C GLY A 659 33.55 32.07 11.29
N ASP A 660 33.27 31.70 12.55
CA ASP A 660 34.01 30.62 13.24
C ASP A 660 33.76 29.27 12.57
N LEU A 661 34.82 28.50 12.34
CA LEU A 661 34.76 27.18 11.70
C LEU A 661 34.07 26.14 12.60
N LEU A 662 32.99 25.54 12.11
CA LEU A 662 32.23 24.50 12.82
C LEU A 662 32.73 23.10 12.47
N VAL A 663 32.91 22.83 11.16
CA VAL A 663 33.27 21.51 10.63
C VAL A 663 33.91 21.63 9.24
N GLU A 664 34.87 20.74 8.96
CA GLU A 664 35.36 20.47 7.61
C GLU A 664 34.73 19.16 7.09
N VAL A 665 34.22 19.19 5.86
CA VAL A 665 33.40 18.11 5.29
C VAL A 665 33.97 17.61 3.97
N ASP A 666 34.20 16.31 3.87
CA ASP A 666 34.58 15.64 2.62
C ASP A 666 33.35 15.47 1.71
N LEU A 667 33.08 16.49 0.89
CA LEU A 667 31.96 16.49 -0.05
C LEU A 667 32.05 15.35 -1.08
N ASP A 668 33.24 14.84 -1.40
CA ASP A 668 33.39 13.72 -2.33
C ASP A 668 33.07 12.39 -1.66
N ALA A 669 33.40 12.21 -0.36
CA ALA A 669 32.90 11.10 0.44
C ALA A 669 31.36 11.13 0.57
N VAL A 670 30.75 12.30 0.78
CA VAL A 670 29.28 12.47 0.83
C VAL A 670 28.63 12.07 -0.50
N ARG A 671 29.19 12.52 -1.64
CA ARG A 671 28.73 12.11 -2.98
C ARG A 671 28.92 10.62 -3.23
N ALA A 672 30.07 10.05 -2.84
CA ALA A 672 30.37 8.62 -3.01
C ALA A 672 29.45 7.71 -2.17
N ALA A 673 29.03 8.18 -0.99
CA ALA A 673 28.01 7.52 -0.17
C ALA A 673 26.59 7.65 -0.73
N GLY A 674 26.37 8.45 -1.79
CA GLY A 674 25.08 8.62 -2.47
C GLY A 674 24.17 9.67 -1.84
N HIS A 675 24.72 10.58 -1.03
CA HIS A 675 23.96 11.62 -0.33
C HIS A 675 24.05 12.98 -1.06
N PRO A 676 22.96 13.77 -1.13
CA PRO A 676 23.02 15.16 -1.58
C PRO A 676 23.91 16.01 -0.66
N THR A 677 24.77 16.87 -1.23
CA THR A 677 25.71 17.71 -0.47
C THR A 677 25.14 19.05 -0.01
N VAL A 678 23.90 19.39 -0.37
CA VAL A 678 23.26 20.68 -0.07
C VAL A 678 23.27 20.98 1.44
N THR A 679 23.80 22.13 1.81
CA THR A 679 23.82 22.61 3.20
C THR A 679 22.61 23.50 3.43
N LEU A 680 21.78 23.11 4.39
CA LEU A 680 20.56 23.78 4.80
C LEU A 680 20.84 24.72 5.97
N MET A 681 20.23 25.90 5.94
CA MET A 681 20.18 26.81 7.08
C MET A 681 18.73 27.30 7.29
N THR A 682 18.13 26.94 8.43
CA THR A 682 16.76 27.33 8.79
C THR A 682 16.68 28.03 10.15
N VAL A 683 15.63 28.82 10.36
CA VAL A 683 15.34 29.52 11.62
C VAL A 683 14.26 28.73 12.36
N THR A 684 14.64 27.87 13.31
CA THR A 684 13.72 26.86 13.88
C THR A 684 12.54 27.46 14.63
N ASN A 685 12.70 28.65 15.21
CA ASN A 685 11.62 29.41 15.87
C ASN A 685 10.95 30.47 14.97
N THR A 686 10.86 30.24 13.65
CA THR A 686 10.21 31.14 12.68
C THR A 686 8.83 31.64 13.13
N ALA A 687 8.02 30.80 13.79
CA ALA A 687 6.67 31.16 14.23
C ALA A 687 6.62 32.25 15.33
N ASP A 688 7.73 32.49 16.03
CA ASP A 688 7.83 33.47 17.12
C ASP A 688 8.40 34.82 16.64
N LEU A 689 8.57 35.00 15.32
CA LEU A 689 9.26 36.14 14.69
C LEU A 689 8.35 36.83 13.67
N ALA A 690 8.39 38.17 13.56
CA ALA A 690 7.53 38.90 12.63
C ALA A 690 7.74 38.56 11.14
N SER A 691 8.97 38.25 10.71
CA SER A 691 9.24 37.75 9.34
C SER A 691 10.61 37.11 9.22
N VAL A 692 10.72 36.05 8.41
CA VAL A 692 11.99 35.45 7.96
C VAL A 692 11.99 35.50 6.43
N GLU A 693 12.86 36.32 5.85
CA GLU A 693 12.94 36.61 4.40
C GLU A 693 14.22 35.96 3.81
N PRO A 694 14.12 34.83 3.09
CA PRO A 694 15.27 34.18 2.45
C PRO A 694 15.67 34.85 1.12
N HIS A 695 16.97 34.91 0.84
CA HIS A 695 17.55 35.49 -0.38
C HIS A 695 18.11 34.39 -1.31
N THR A 696 17.27 33.84 -2.19
CA THR A 696 17.61 32.71 -3.07
C THR A 696 18.04 33.15 -4.48
N GLY A 697 18.52 32.21 -5.30
CA GLY A 697 18.81 32.42 -6.72
C GLY A 697 20.14 33.11 -7.03
N GLN A 698 21.02 33.22 -6.04
CA GLN A 698 22.31 33.91 -6.12
C GLN A 698 23.47 32.99 -5.71
N ASP A 699 24.65 33.20 -6.30
CA ASP A 699 25.90 32.58 -5.84
C ASP A 699 26.53 33.46 -4.74
N VAL A 700 26.95 32.84 -3.64
CA VAL A 700 27.43 33.53 -2.43
C VAL A 700 28.78 33.01 -1.95
N ALA A 701 29.58 33.90 -1.39
CA ALA A 701 30.75 33.55 -0.58
C ALA A 701 30.34 33.35 0.89
N ILE A 702 31.17 32.62 1.65
CA ILE A 702 31.05 32.55 3.12
C ILE A 702 30.95 33.96 3.70
N GLY A 703 30.01 34.17 4.63
CA GLY A 703 29.79 35.48 5.26
C GLY A 703 28.79 36.39 4.54
N ALA A 704 28.36 36.09 3.31
CA ALA A 704 27.39 36.92 2.58
C ALA A 704 25.95 36.76 3.13
N PRO A 705 25.10 37.80 3.12
CA PRO A 705 23.78 37.76 3.75
C PRO A 705 22.73 36.96 2.95
N VAL A 706 22.19 35.88 3.53
CA VAL A 706 21.25 34.97 2.84
C VAL A 706 19.87 34.85 3.48
N VAL A 707 19.67 35.31 4.72
CA VAL A 707 18.34 35.40 5.35
C VAL A 707 18.25 36.69 6.17
N THR A 708 17.15 37.43 6.02
CA THR A 708 16.81 38.59 6.86
C THR A 708 15.71 38.21 7.85
N VAL A 709 15.92 38.42 9.13
CA VAL A 709 14.97 38.14 10.22
C VAL A 709 14.50 39.45 10.84
N ARG A 710 13.19 39.70 10.86
CA ARG A 710 12.57 40.75 11.69
C ARG A 710 11.79 40.11 12.83
N ARG A 711 11.84 40.76 14.00
CA ARG A 711 11.16 40.35 15.23
C ARG A 711 9.89 41.17 15.42
#